data_AF-A0A9Q1E2G8-F1
#
_entry.id   AF-A0A9Q1E2G8-F1
#
_cell.length_a   1.000
_cell.length_b   1.000
_cell.length_c   1.000
_cell.angle_alpha   90.00
_cell.angle_beta   90.00
_cell.angle_gamma   90.00
#
_symmetry.space_group_name_H-M   'P 1'
#
loop_
_entity.id
_entity.type
_entity.pdbx_description
1 polymer ?
#
loop_
_entity_poly.entity_id
_entity_poly.type
_entity_poly.pdbx_seq_one_letter_code
_entity_poly.pdbx_strand_id
1 'polypeptide(L)'
;MTKKRKRQDDFQKVKLKVGKRKPKADNATDVNFRTKGIHLPEQLKTKDGSGPTTQRHLNIKDLLSQLHHYSGGVKQGALVGLRELLSLHPHLLDQHLSSVLSEVAAVFTDKDATVRAASVRLLRFVAQCVPTERVAPFFPLLSAHLTCAMTHIVEGIQEDALRVLDVLLEHYPALLSARCTVLLRNFLELISQRRLSPAGKGGEERKVGGWSLSVVPGRTVTAQQWRLTVLTRLGGFLQAVVEERPAEERGSLGDFLDREDRGRGAVTPLEVTWEEHTLQKGGLQVYENSGAQPAASSTFRLRPETEPGAGVAEGLISVETVRGFAETLVPLLLEVWVEASTSEQGKTDSTNLLAPESMSLMYQVLTILQLLRRLTPARHQKDDLDAWFRSSYLNDFKHHFMKNFPYGLLEVAKHKKKGDMKRTKQQASGLGGAAVEPLALNVTLCQVMVSLSSRPQGGQDAEWLGPIGAFVRETLSSGVKLSSRHLAALLEVVWRLVLTHRSRAVTEELLQAVHVQYQQRNLTLPVRMLLLRFFSRLYLQEHQAQPHIARSKVLSRWLAALPLQLVQLGSRNPHLSAQILHTVQAAAAWKNKDLLHSLQTHACRLYDPQEGSVVLLPMESQQRLMELVYFLPLLPPALLSCLSRCCTTGRISAGLAAALIRLVHLRSSLCGWSAGRQEVAVSDVDYFSFLFSTLTGFSSDKLAALQHAGEDTVLPPSPLSPLSVYPTLQEQFSHHWVIVEEVCHCLETVGARSQCFDVLQNAICKNLTGLQVLPDSTAAALLRVVSCLLDLSFLPNEVLLRFLSDCCLSLLSLLEQEQGITDNSKKSEAVRGVCLAALSGVPRLLRLVLQSLHVSDLCEEEFSQLAQMLSFLLRQSQLRNHMLANAALLQHVIQDLTRYCQGEAQEQWLTDLLYCYSVTLSTHRGNLGLRDIY
;
A
#
# COMPACT_ATOMS: atom_id res chain seq x y z
N MET A 1 -33.57 -35.01 118.12
CA MET A 1 -32.83 -35.15 119.39
C MET A 1 -31.33 -34.93 119.16
N THR A 2 -30.91 -33.68 119.35
CA THR A 2 -29.57 -33.18 119.74
C THR A 2 -28.33 -34.07 119.58
N LYS A 3 -27.34 -33.65 118.77
CA LYS A 3 -25.92 -33.88 119.09
C LYS A 3 -25.03 -32.67 118.74
N LYS A 4 -24.30 -32.25 119.78
CA LYS A 4 -23.43 -31.07 119.94
C LYS A 4 -22.33 -30.96 118.86
N ARG A 5 -22.04 -29.72 118.41
CA ARG A 5 -20.84 -29.35 117.65
C ARG A 5 -19.59 -29.82 118.38
N LYS A 6 -18.82 -30.74 117.78
CA LYS A 6 -17.46 -31.10 118.23
C LYS A 6 -16.49 -29.96 117.86
N ARG A 7 -15.60 -29.61 118.79
CA ARG A 7 -14.45 -28.72 118.54
C ARG A 7 -13.66 -29.21 117.33
N GLN A 8 -13.36 -28.29 116.43
CA GLN A 8 -12.50 -28.50 115.26
C GLN A 8 -11.09 -28.08 115.70
N ASP A 9 -10.13 -29.01 115.73
CA ASP A 9 -8.75 -28.68 116.10
C ASP A 9 -8.11 -27.83 114.98
N ASP A 10 -7.42 -26.75 115.35
CA ASP A 10 -6.85 -25.76 114.41
C ASP A 10 -5.73 -26.32 113.51
N PHE A 11 -5.13 -27.45 113.89
CA PHE A 11 -4.09 -28.13 113.11
C PHE A 11 -4.44 -29.60 112.88
N GLN A 12 -4.82 -29.94 111.64
CA GLN A 12 -5.06 -31.32 111.22
C GLN A 12 -3.82 -31.89 110.51
N LYS A 13 -3.04 -32.69 111.23
CA LYS A 13 -1.91 -33.42 110.65
C LYS A 13 -2.42 -34.58 109.79
N VAL A 14 -2.28 -34.48 108.47
CA VAL A 14 -2.72 -35.52 107.52
C VAL A 14 -1.97 -36.83 107.80
N LYS A 15 -2.70 -37.94 107.99
CA LYS A 15 -2.11 -39.27 108.26
C LYS A 15 -1.16 -39.67 107.13
N LEU A 16 0.07 -40.04 107.49
CA LEU A 16 1.11 -40.54 106.58
C LEU A 16 0.61 -41.80 105.84
N LYS A 17 0.39 -41.68 104.53
CA LYS A 17 0.17 -42.84 103.64
C LYS A 17 1.53 -43.27 103.08
N VAL A 18 1.97 -44.47 103.47
CA VAL A 18 3.23 -45.07 103.04
C VAL A 18 3.26 -45.16 101.50
N GLY A 19 4.37 -44.74 100.88
CA GLY A 19 4.56 -44.75 99.41
C GLY A 19 4.30 -43.41 98.69
N LYS A 20 3.76 -42.37 99.35
CA LYS A 20 3.66 -41.02 98.78
C LYS A 20 4.77 -40.10 99.31
N ARG A 21 5.32 -39.23 98.45
CA ARG A 21 6.34 -38.23 98.85
C ARG A 21 5.82 -37.41 100.03
N LYS A 22 6.67 -37.23 101.04
CA LYS A 22 6.35 -36.45 102.24
C LYS A 22 5.83 -35.07 101.82
N PRO A 23 4.61 -34.67 102.24
CA PRO A 23 4.10 -33.34 101.93
C PRO A 23 5.04 -32.28 102.49
N LYS A 24 5.19 -31.17 101.75
CA LYS A 24 5.99 -30.02 102.19
C LYS A 24 5.43 -29.52 103.53
N ALA A 25 6.30 -29.02 104.39
CA ALA A 25 5.87 -28.49 105.69
C ALA A 25 4.86 -27.35 105.50
N ASP A 26 3.90 -27.21 106.41
CA ASP A 26 2.79 -26.24 106.27
C ASP A 26 3.28 -24.77 106.20
N ASN A 27 4.51 -24.49 106.62
CA ASN A 27 5.16 -23.18 106.51
C ASN A 27 5.94 -22.96 105.20
N ALA A 28 5.89 -23.89 104.24
CA ALA A 28 6.61 -23.77 102.98
C ALA A 28 5.84 -22.90 101.97
N THR A 29 6.35 -21.71 101.68
CA THR A 29 5.82 -20.82 100.63
C THR A 29 6.17 -21.38 99.25
N ASP A 30 5.17 -21.55 98.38
CA ASP A 30 5.40 -21.99 97.00
C ASP A 30 5.80 -20.79 96.12
N VAL A 31 7.04 -20.80 95.62
CA VAL A 31 7.61 -19.76 94.75
C VAL A 31 7.42 -20.06 93.26
N ASN A 32 6.66 -21.10 92.90
CA ASN A 32 6.34 -21.38 91.50
C ASN A 32 5.18 -20.51 91.00
N PHE A 33 5.49 -19.30 90.53
CA PHE A 33 4.56 -18.54 89.70
C PHE A 33 5.02 -18.53 88.25
N ARG A 34 4.05 -18.50 87.33
CA ARG A 34 4.28 -18.32 85.89
C ARG A 34 3.46 -17.14 85.41
N THR A 35 4.10 -16.21 84.74
CA THR A 35 3.46 -15.09 84.04
C THR A 35 3.34 -15.43 82.56
N LYS A 36 2.18 -15.16 81.96
CA LYS A 36 1.95 -15.24 80.50
C LYS A 36 1.79 -13.83 79.94
N GLY A 37 2.49 -13.52 78.85
CA GLY A 37 2.32 -12.25 78.16
C GLY A 37 0.95 -12.13 77.50
N ILE A 38 0.31 -10.96 77.60
CA ILE A 38 -0.95 -10.66 76.91
C ILE A 38 -0.59 -10.28 75.46
N HIS A 39 -1.06 -11.05 74.48
CA HIS A 39 -0.87 -10.73 73.07
C HIS A 39 -2.10 -9.98 72.54
N LEU A 40 -1.99 -8.65 72.39
CA LEU A 40 -3.03 -7.87 71.72
C LEU A 40 -2.94 -8.12 70.20
N PRO A 41 -4.07 -8.37 69.50
CA PRO A 41 -4.08 -8.31 68.03
C PRO A 41 -3.69 -6.89 67.58
N GLU A 42 -2.98 -6.79 66.44
CA GLU A 42 -2.27 -5.60 65.91
C GLU A 42 -3.10 -4.31 65.67
N GLN A 43 -4.30 -4.18 66.23
CA GLN A 43 -5.25 -3.10 66.01
C GLN A 43 -4.78 -1.70 66.47
N LEU A 44 -3.62 -1.58 67.13
CA LEU A 44 -3.13 -0.32 67.73
C LEU A 44 -1.84 0.24 67.09
N LYS A 45 -1.34 -0.30 65.98
CA LYS A 45 -0.25 0.36 65.24
C LYS A 45 -0.84 1.51 64.41
N THR A 46 -0.41 2.75 64.66
CA THR A 46 -0.45 3.81 63.63
C THR A 46 0.22 3.25 62.39
N LYS A 47 -0.54 3.08 61.29
CA LYS A 47 -0.05 2.46 60.05
C LYS A 47 1.30 3.10 59.66
N ASP A 48 2.37 2.33 59.70
CA ASP A 48 3.70 2.78 59.30
C ASP A 48 3.63 3.30 57.86
N GLY A 49 3.79 4.62 57.71
CA GLY A 49 3.55 5.39 56.48
C GLY A 49 4.64 5.24 55.42
N SER A 50 4.89 4.01 54.96
CA SER A 50 5.96 3.75 53.98
C SER A 50 5.45 3.41 52.57
N GLY A 51 4.14 3.30 52.35
CA GLY A 51 3.58 2.83 51.09
C GLY A 51 2.48 3.74 50.50
N PRO A 52 2.26 3.71 49.18
CA PRO A 52 1.19 4.44 48.54
C PRO A 52 -0.19 4.03 49.06
N THR A 53 -1.01 5.00 49.45
CA THR A 53 -2.37 4.79 49.97
C THR A 53 -3.38 5.69 49.28
N THR A 54 -4.65 5.26 49.26
CA THR A 54 -5.78 6.10 48.79
C THR A 54 -6.05 7.30 49.72
N GLN A 55 -6.95 8.21 49.31
CA GLN A 55 -7.47 9.28 50.17
C GLN A 55 -8.07 8.78 51.50
N ARG A 56 -8.45 7.49 51.58
CA ARG A 56 -8.95 6.84 52.80
C ARG A 56 -7.87 6.08 53.58
N HIS A 57 -6.60 6.31 53.28
CA HIS A 57 -5.45 5.66 53.91
C HIS A 57 -5.48 4.12 53.84
N LEU A 58 -5.97 3.58 52.72
CA LEU A 58 -5.97 2.15 52.43
C LEU A 58 -4.87 1.83 51.40
N ASN A 59 -4.05 0.83 51.71
CA ASN A 59 -3.06 0.29 50.78
C ASN A 59 -3.69 -0.75 49.82
N ILE A 60 -2.95 -1.22 48.83
CA ILE A 60 -3.48 -2.17 47.82
C ILE A 60 -3.92 -3.51 48.44
N LYS A 61 -3.23 -4.02 49.47
CA LYS A 61 -3.59 -5.27 50.15
C LYS A 61 -4.88 -5.12 50.95
N ASP A 62 -5.05 -3.99 51.64
CA ASP A 62 -6.27 -3.64 52.36
C ASP A 62 -7.47 -3.63 51.39
N LEU A 63 -7.31 -2.99 50.23
CA LEU A 63 -8.36 -2.89 49.21
C LEU A 63 -8.70 -4.26 48.60
N LEU A 64 -7.70 -5.07 48.24
CA LEU A 64 -7.93 -6.42 47.71
C LEU A 64 -8.64 -7.32 48.75
N SER A 65 -8.28 -7.21 50.04
CA SER A 65 -8.96 -7.97 51.11
C SER A 65 -10.43 -7.56 51.27
N GLN A 66 -10.75 -6.28 51.07
CA GLN A 66 -12.12 -5.75 51.15
C GLN A 66 -13.05 -6.24 50.03
N LEU A 67 -12.50 -6.78 48.93
CA LEU A 67 -13.30 -7.40 47.87
C LEU A 67 -13.97 -8.71 48.33
N HIS A 68 -13.49 -9.33 49.40
CA HIS A 68 -14.12 -10.52 50.01
C HIS A 68 -15.17 -10.19 51.08
N HIS A 69 -15.41 -8.91 51.36
CA HIS A 69 -16.33 -8.51 52.42
C HIS A 69 -17.81 -8.75 52.04
N TYR A 70 -18.66 -9.13 53.01
CA TYR A 70 -20.06 -9.48 52.74
C TYR A 70 -20.93 -8.29 52.26
N SER A 71 -20.52 -7.06 52.60
CA SER A 71 -21.21 -5.81 52.21
C SER A 71 -20.78 -5.33 50.82
N GLY A 72 -21.74 -5.21 49.90
CA GLY A 72 -21.51 -4.69 48.54
C GLY A 72 -21.01 -3.24 48.52
N GLY A 73 -21.43 -2.40 49.48
CA GLY A 73 -20.95 -1.02 49.56
C GLY A 73 -19.44 -0.94 49.86
N VAL A 74 -18.93 -1.85 50.70
CA VAL A 74 -17.49 -1.95 51.01
C VAL A 74 -16.73 -2.44 49.79
N LYS A 75 -17.21 -3.49 49.12
CA LYS A 75 -16.63 -4.02 47.88
C LYS A 75 -16.57 -2.98 46.76
N GLN A 76 -17.67 -2.24 46.55
CA GLN A 76 -17.74 -1.15 45.58
C GLN A 76 -16.72 -0.05 45.93
N GLY A 77 -16.65 0.34 47.20
CA GLY A 77 -15.67 1.32 47.69
C GLY A 77 -14.23 0.85 47.44
N ALA A 78 -13.95 -0.44 47.65
CA ALA A 78 -12.65 -1.04 47.38
C ALA A 78 -12.28 -1.03 45.89
N LEU A 79 -13.21 -1.35 44.98
CA LEU A 79 -12.99 -1.28 43.53
C LEU A 79 -12.71 0.15 43.04
N VAL A 80 -13.44 1.13 43.58
CA VAL A 80 -13.20 2.56 43.28
C VAL A 80 -11.85 2.99 43.85
N GLY A 81 -11.52 2.60 45.08
CA GLY A 81 -10.23 2.87 45.71
C GLY A 81 -9.05 2.23 44.98
N LEU A 82 -9.22 1.02 44.43
CA LEU A 82 -8.20 0.38 43.59
C LEU A 82 -7.95 1.19 42.32
N ARG A 83 -9.01 1.67 41.66
CA ARG A 83 -8.87 2.52 40.47
C ARG A 83 -8.13 3.83 40.80
N GLU A 84 -8.51 4.48 41.90
CA GLU A 84 -7.84 5.69 42.40
C GLU A 84 -6.35 5.43 42.66
N LEU A 85 -6.04 4.40 43.45
CA LEU A 85 -4.67 4.06 43.82
C LEU A 85 -3.79 3.74 42.61
N LEU A 86 -4.29 2.91 41.69
CA LEU A 86 -3.55 2.51 40.49
C LEU A 86 -3.39 3.66 39.49
N SER A 87 -4.31 4.64 39.49
CA SER A 87 -4.16 5.86 38.68
C SER A 87 -3.10 6.82 39.23
N LEU A 88 -2.97 6.91 40.56
CA LEU A 88 -1.97 7.74 41.22
C LEU A 88 -0.58 7.07 41.22
N HIS A 89 -0.54 5.74 41.25
CA HIS A 89 0.69 4.96 41.34
C HIS A 89 0.71 3.78 40.34
N PRO A 90 0.95 4.05 39.04
CA PRO A 90 0.89 3.02 38.00
C PRO A 90 1.85 1.83 38.20
N HIS A 91 3.01 2.04 38.82
CA HIS A 91 3.99 0.99 39.11
C HIS A 91 3.43 -0.15 40.00
N LEU A 92 2.40 0.13 40.82
CA LEU A 92 1.74 -0.89 41.63
C LEU A 92 0.97 -1.89 40.77
N LEU A 93 0.48 -1.46 39.61
CA LEU A 93 -0.21 -2.34 38.68
C LEU A 93 0.73 -3.42 38.17
N ASP A 94 1.98 -3.05 37.85
CA ASP A 94 3.00 -3.99 37.37
C ASP A 94 3.37 -5.03 38.45
N GLN A 95 3.43 -4.59 39.71
CA GLN A 95 3.78 -5.45 40.84
C GLN A 95 2.65 -6.41 41.25
N HIS A 96 1.39 -5.98 41.08
CA HIS A 96 0.22 -6.70 41.60
C HIS A 96 -0.78 -7.13 40.51
N LEU A 97 -0.39 -7.13 39.23
CA LEU A 97 -1.27 -7.41 38.09
C LEU A 97 -2.05 -8.72 38.25
N SER A 98 -1.37 -9.80 38.64
CA SER A 98 -1.99 -11.12 38.84
C SER A 98 -3.11 -11.08 39.89
N SER A 99 -2.85 -10.44 41.04
CA SER A 99 -3.81 -10.35 42.14
C SER A 99 -4.98 -9.45 41.77
N VAL A 100 -4.70 -8.30 41.14
CA VAL A 100 -5.75 -7.37 40.69
C VAL A 100 -6.66 -8.04 39.66
N LEU A 101 -6.11 -8.70 38.63
CA LEU A 101 -6.93 -9.38 37.63
C LEU A 101 -7.75 -10.53 38.21
N SER A 102 -7.17 -11.32 39.12
CA SER A 102 -7.89 -12.43 39.76
C SER A 102 -9.06 -11.96 40.62
N GLU A 103 -8.84 -10.96 41.46
CA GLU A 103 -9.87 -10.45 42.38
C GLU A 103 -10.97 -9.68 41.63
N VAL A 104 -10.61 -8.93 40.59
CA VAL A 104 -11.57 -8.25 39.73
C VAL A 104 -12.42 -9.24 38.93
N ALA A 105 -11.83 -10.35 38.45
CA ALA A 105 -12.57 -11.40 37.75
C ALA A 105 -13.59 -12.09 38.66
N ALA A 106 -13.24 -12.35 39.91
CA ALA A 106 -14.10 -13.02 40.88
C ALA A 106 -15.42 -12.24 41.15
N VAL A 107 -15.38 -10.91 41.10
CA VAL A 107 -16.57 -10.06 41.34
C VAL A 107 -17.43 -9.81 40.09
N PHE A 108 -17.14 -10.45 38.95
CA PHE A 108 -18.03 -10.39 37.77
C PHE A 108 -19.41 -11.00 38.05
N THR A 109 -19.47 -11.99 38.94
CA THR A 109 -20.71 -12.67 39.36
C THR A 109 -21.22 -12.19 40.73
N ASP A 110 -20.79 -11.02 41.20
CA ASP A 110 -21.25 -10.49 42.49
C ASP A 110 -22.77 -10.21 42.46
N LYS A 111 -23.46 -10.44 43.58
CA LYS A 111 -24.90 -10.23 43.72
C LYS A 111 -25.29 -8.76 43.51
N ASP A 112 -24.44 -7.83 43.93
CA ASP A 112 -24.74 -6.40 43.93
C ASP A 112 -24.37 -5.75 42.59
N ALA A 113 -25.37 -5.18 41.89
CA ALA A 113 -25.18 -4.59 40.56
C ALA A 113 -24.17 -3.42 40.56
N THR A 114 -24.08 -2.65 41.65
CA THR A 114 -23.15 -1.53 41.77
C THR A 114 -21.70 -2.00 41.87
N VAL A 115 -21.45 -3.18 42.46
CA VAL A 115 -20.13 -3.82 42.54
C VAL A 115 -19.72 -4.28 41.15
N ARG A 116 -20.60 -4.97 40.41
CA ARG A 116 -20.34 -5.39 39.02
C ARG A 116 -20.09 -4.19 38.09
N ALA A 117 -20.86 -3.11 38.23
CA ALA A 117 -20.62 -1.90 37.46
C ALA A 117 -19.26 -1.25 37.80
N ALA A 118 -18.83 -1.30 39.05
CA ALA A 118 -17.50 -0.82 39.46
C ALA A 118 -16.37 -1.72 38.95
N SER A 119 -16.56 -3.03 38.91
CA SER A 119 -15.57 -3.98 38.40
C SER A 119 -15.34 -3.82 36.90
N VAL A 120 -16.40 -3.61 36.10
CA VAL A 120 -16.29 -3.28 34.66
C VAL A 120 -15.50 -1.99 34.44
N ARG A 121 -15.72 -0.95 35.26
CA ARG A 121 -14.98 0.32 35.16
C ARG A 121 -13.51 0.15 35.50
N LEU A 122 -13.19 -0.63 36.53
CA LEU A 122 -11.81 -0.93 36.90
C LEU A 122 -11.13 -1.79 35.83
N LEU A 123 -11.80 -2.83 35.31
CA LEU A 123 -11.28 -3.67 34.23
C LEU A 123 -10.94 -2.84 32.99
N ARG A 124 -11.82 -1.92 32.57
CA ARG A 124 -11.54 -1.03 31.43
C ARG A 124 -10.31 -0.15 31.67
N PHE A 125 -10.17 0.40 32.87
CA PHE A 125 -8.99 1.17 33.23
C PHE A 125 -7.71 0.32 33.17
N VAL A 126 -7.72 -0.87 33.78
CA VAL A 126 -6.58 -1.80 33.73
C VAL A 126 -6.26 -2.19 32.28
N ALA A 127 -7.28 -2.42 31.45
CA ALA A 127 -7.10 -2.81 30.06
C ALA A 127 -6.49 -1.72 29.17
N GLN A 128 -6.71 -0.45 29.49
CA GLN A 128 -6.05 0.69 28.83
C GLN A 128 -4.58 0.86 29.22
N CYS A 129 -4.17 0.32 30.37
CA CYS A 129 -2.82 0.47 30.91
C CYS A 129 -1.91 -0.73 30.67
N VAL A 130 -2.45 -1.91 30.33
CA VAL A 130 -1.68 -3.16 30.26
C VAL A 130 -1.74 -3.73 28.84
N PRO A 131 -0.60 -3.96 28.18
CA PRO A 131 -0.55 -4.56 26.86
C PRO A 131 -0.88 -6.06 26.89
N THR A 132 -1.32 -6.58 25.75
CA THR A 132 -1.86 -7.94 25.57
C THR A 132 -0.92 -9.04 26.07
N GLU A 133 0.40 -8.90 25.87
CA GLU A 133 1.40 -9.92 26.22
C GLU A 133 1.45 -10.18 27.73
N ARG A 134 1.21 -9.13 28.53
CA ARG A 134 1.25 -9.21 30.00
C ARG A 134 -0.04 -9.78 30.58
N VAL A 135 -1.17 -9.62 29.89
CA VAL A 135 -2.46 -10.21 30.29
C VAL A 135 -2.59 -11.65 29.83
N ALA A 136 -1.94 -12.04 28.73
CA ALA A 136 -2.05 -13.37 28.14
C ALA A 136 -1.97 -14.55 29.13
N PRO A 137 -1.06 -14.59 30.12
CA PRO A 137 -1.01 -15.69 31.10
C PRO A 137 -2.24 -15.77 32.02
N PHE A 138 -2.89 -14.64 32.30
CA PHE A 138 -4.05 -14.51 33.19
C PHE A 138 -5.39 -14.50 32.46
N PHE A 139 -5.36 -14.31 31.14
CA PHE A 139 -6.56 -14.33 30.29
C PHE A 139 -7.42 -15.60 30.44
N PRO A 140 -6.84 -16.80 30.68
CA PRO A 140 -7.62 -17.99 30.98
C PRO A 140 -8.62 -17.83 32.13
N LEU A 141 -8.20 -17.14 33.18
CA LEU A 141 -9.01 -16.87 34.36
C LEU A 141 -10.14 -15.87 34.05
N LEU A 142 -9.80 -14.76 33.37
CA LEU A 142 -10.77 -13.74 32.95
C LEU A 142 -11.86 -14.35 32.07
N SER A 143 -11.47 -15.18 31.10
CA SER A 143 -12.37 -15.88 30.18
C SER A 143 -13.28 -16.89 30.90
N ALA A 144 -12.77 -17.60 31.91
CA ALA A 144 -13.58 -18.52 32.71
C ALA A 144 -14.64 -17.78 33.53
N HIS A 145 -14.27 -16.72 34.26
CA HIS A 145 -15.22 -15.91 35.02
C HIS A 145 -16.27 -15.23 34.13
N LEU A 146 -15.86 -14.75 32.94
CA LEU A 146 -16.79 -14.23 31.94
C LEU A 146 -17.80 -15.31 31.51
N THR A 147 -17.32 -16.52 31.20
CA THR A 147 -18.17 -17.66 30.80
C THR A 147 -19.18 -18.00 31.88
N CYS A 148 -18.75 -18.05 33.15
CA CYS A 148 -19.63 -18.26 34.29
C CYS A 148 -20.68 -17.14 34.43
N ALA A 149 -20.28 -15.88 34.21
CA ALA A 149 -21.21 -14.75 34.29
C ALA A 149 -22.24 -14.73 33.15
N MET A 150 -21.83 -15.09 31.92
CA MET A 150 -22.73 -15.19 30.77
C MET A 150 -23.77 -16.32 30.91
N THR A 151 -23.42 -17.41 31.58
CA THR A 151 -24.31 -18.58 31.79
C THR A 151 -25.00 -18.56 33.16
N HIS A 152 -24.88 -17.46 33.91
CA HIS A 152 -25.38 -17.35 35.27
C HIS A 152 -26.93 -17.38 35.32
N ILE A 153 -27.51 -17.98 36.35
CA ILE A 153 -28.99 -18.09 36.49
C ILE A 153 -29.71 -16.73 36.66
N VAL A 154 -29.00 -15.71 37.17
CA VAL A 154 -29.52 -14.35 37.35
C VAL A 154 -29.27 -13.52 36.11
N GLU A 155 -30.34 -13.07 35.46
CA GLU A 155 -30.28 -12.31 34.20
C GLU A 155 -29.49 -11.00 34.30
N GLY A 156 -29.58 -10.27 35.41
CA GLY A 156 -28.82 -9.03 35.60
C GLY A 156 -27.30 -9.26 35.60
N ILE A 157 -26.84 -10.44 36.01
CA ILE A 157 -25.42 -10.83 35.94
C ILE A 157 -25.05 -11.14 34.48
N GLN A 158 -25.91 -11.84 33.74
CA GLN A 158 -25.71 -12.10 32.31
C GLN A 158 -25.58 -10.80 31.50
N GLU A 159 -26.42 -9.80 31.78
CA GLU A 159 -26.36 -8.49 31.12
C GLU A 159 -25.04 -7.76 31.42
N ASP A 160 -24.61 -7.74 32.68
CA ASP A 160 -23.33 -7.12 33.06
C ASP A 160 -22.11 -7.88 32.49
N ALA A 161 -22.21 -9.20 32.34
CA ALA A 161 -21.18 -10.02 31.69
C ALA A 161 -20.92 -9.58 30.24
N LEU A 162 -21.97 -9.17 29.52
CA LEU A 162 -21.82 -8.61 28.16
C LEU A 162 -21.04 -7.29 28.15
N ARG A 163 -21.10 -6.49 29.23
CA ARG A 163 -20.28 -5.27 29.37
C ARG A 163 -18.81 -5.60 29.66
N VAL A 164 -18.54 -6.71 30.37
CA VAL A 164 -17.18 -7.25 30.55
C VAL A 164 -16.63 -7.72 29.21
N LEU A 165 -17.43 -8.46 28.44
CA LEU A 165 -17.08 -8.90 27.09
C LEU A 165 -16.71 -7.71 26.19
N ASP A 166 -17.48 -6.62 26.22
CA ASP A 166 -17.21 -5.42 25.42
C ASP A 166 -15.79 -4.86 25.70
N VAL A 167 -15.37 -4.83 26.97
CA VAL A 167 -14.02 -4.37 27.37
C VAL A 167 -12.93 -5.30 26.83
N LEU A 168 -13.16 -6.62 26.88
CA LEU A 168 -12.18 -7.60 26.40
C LEU A 168 -12.08 -7.60 24.87
N LEU A 169 -13.19 -7.37 24.16
CA LEU A 169 -13.20 -7.21 22.70
C LEU A 169 -12.46 -5.94 22.26
N GLU A 170 -12.63 -4.84 23.01
CA GLU A 170 -12.00 -3.55 22.70
C GLU A 170 -10.48 -3.57 22.89
N HIS A 171 -9.98 -4.24 23.93
CA HIS A 171 -8.56 -4.19 24.30
C HIS A 171 -7.77 -5.49 24.03
N TYR A 172 -8.42 -6.66 24.02
CA TYR A 172 -7.75 -7.96 23.89
C TYR A 172 -8.43 -8.91 22.88
N PRO A 173 -8.73 -8.46 21.64
CA PRO A 173 -9.45 -9.26 20.64
C PRO A 173 -8.75 -10.58 20.31
N ALA A 174 -7.42 -10.59 20.19
CA ALA A 174 -6.61 -11.77 19.88
C ALA A 174 -6.69 -12.88 20.94
N LEU A 175 -6.71 -12.49 22.23
CA LEU A 175 -6.79 -13.47 23.32
C LEU A 175 -8.20 -14.06 23.42
N LEU A 176 -9.22 -13.26 23.13
CA LEU A 176 -10.61 -13.66 23.16
C LEU A 176 -10.96 -14.59 21.99
N SER A 177 -10.45 -14.31 20.79
CA SER A 177 -10.69 -15.11 19.59
C SER A 177 -10.12 -16.54 19.70
N ALA A 178 -9.01 -16.71 20.42
CA ALA A 178 -8.40 -18.01 20.71
C ALA A 178 -9.29 -18.97 21.51
N ARG A 179 -10.39 -18.49 22.12
CA ARG A 179 -11.31 -19.28 22.97
C ARG A 179 -12.75 -19.29 22.46
N CYS A 180 -12.89 -19.27 21.14
CA CYS A 180 -14.16 -19.06 20.48
C CYS A 180 -15.24 -20.12 20.72
N THR A 181 -14.89 -21.40 20.82
CA THR A 181 -15.87 -22.50 20.95
C THR A 181 -16.76 -22.38 22.20
N VAL A 182 -16.16 -22.05 23.35
CA VAL A 182 -16.88 -21.89 24.63
C VAL A 182 -17.79 -20.66 24.60
N LEU A 183 -17.27 -19.52 24.10
CA LEU A 183 -18.03 -18.27 24.06
C LEU A 183 -19.21 -18.33 23.08
N LEU A 184 -19.04 -18.98 21.92
CA LEU A 184 -20.11 -19.18 20.95
C LEU A 184 -21.30 -19.94 21.53
N ARG A 185 -21.04 -20.98 22.33
CA ARG A 185 -22.10 -21.71 23.01
C ARG A 185 -22.84 -20.82 24.02
N ASN A 186 -22.12 -20.00 24.78
CA ASN A 186 -22.74 -19.06 25.72
C ASN A 186 -23.68 -18.09 24.99
N PHE A 187 -23.29 -17.58 23.81
CA PHE A 187 -24.16 -16.73 23.00
C PHE A 187 -25.45 -17.43 22.56
N LEU A 188 -25.40 -18.71 22.21
CA LEU A 188 -26.59 -19.50 21.87
C LEU A 188 -27.52 -19.63 23.08
N GLU A 189 -26.98 -19.95 24.25
CA GLU A 189 -27.76 -20.08 25.50
C GLU A 189 -28.41 -18.76 25.94
N LEU A 190 -27.83 -17.60 25.58
CA LEU A 190 -28.41 -16.27 25.86
C LEU A 190 -29.60 -15.89 24.98
N ILE A 191 -29.76 -16.51 23.80
CA ILE A 191 -30.86 -16.21 22.85
C ILE A 191 -31.86 -17.36 22.71
N SER A 192 -31.53 -18.56 23.20
CA SER A 192 -32.32 -19.76 22.98
C SER A 192 -32.34 -20.69 24.18
N GLN A 193 -33.40 -21.49 24.28
CA GLN A 193 -33.55 -22.55 25.25
C GLN A 193 -33.57 -23.90 24.54
N ARG A 194 -32.92 -24.90 25.13
CA ARG A 194 -32.91 -26.26 24.61
C ARG A 194 -34.29 -26.89 24.86
N ARG A 195 -34.98 -27.34 23.80
CA ARG A 195 -36.24 -28.09 23.98
C ARG A 195 -35.96 -29.42 24.69
N LEU A 196 -36.56 -29.60 25.85
CA LEU A 196 -36.67 -30.91 26.49
C LEU A 196 -37.81 -31.64 25.79
N SER A 197 -37.48 -32.59 24.91
CA SER A 197 -38.48 -33.51 24.37
C SER A 197 -39.04 -34.35 25.53
N PRO A 198 -40.35 -34.39 25.78
CA PRO A 198 -40.92 -35.36 26.70
C PRO A 198 -40.65 -36.76 26.14
N ALA A 199 -40.16 -37.67 26.99
CA ALA A 199 -39.89 -39.05 26.62
C ALA A 199 -41.20 -39.78 26.26
N GLY A 200 -41.61 -39.69 25.00
CA GLY A 200 -42.69 -40.48 24.40
C GLY A 200 -42.10 -41.63 23.58
N LYS A 201 -42.53 -42.87 23.90
CA LYS A 201 -42.17 -44.09 23.18
C LYS A 201 -42.59 -44.02 21.72
N GLY A 202 -41.65 -44.23 20.80
CA GLY A 202 -41.92 -44.44 19.37
C GLY A 202 -40.65 -44.21 18.57
N GLY A 203 -40.10 -45.29 17.99
CA GLY A 203 -38.89 -45.22 17.19
C GLY A 203 -39.17 -44.65 15.81
N GLU A 204 -38.55 -43.51 15.50
CA GLU A 204 -38.12 -43.06 14.18
C GLU A 204 -37.11 -41.93 14.38
N GLU A 205 -36.22 -41.75 13.41
CA GLU A 205 -34.89 -41.12 13.48
C GLU A 205 -34.73 -39.89 14.41
N ARG A 206 -33.72 -39.97 15.29
CA ARG A 206 -33.30 -38.91 16.22
C ARG A 206 -32.84 -37.65 15.46
N LYS A 207 -33.73 -36.70 15.19
CA LYS A 207 -33.35 -35.29 15.07
C LYS A 207 -32.90 -34.79 16.44
N VAL A 208 -31.63 -34.43 16.58
CA VAL A 208 -31.03 -33.84 17.79
C VAL A 208 -31.90 -32.67 18.26
N GLY A 209 -32.26 -32.66 19.56
CA GLY A 209 -33.26 -31.74 20.13
C GLY A 209 -33.02 -30.28 19.77
N GLY A 210 -33.96 -29.69 19.04
CA GLY A 210 -33.86 -28.33 18.49
C GLY A 210 -33.88 -27.26 19.58
N TRP A 211 -33.01 -26.26 19.43
CA TRP A 211 -33.07 -25.01 20.16
C TRP A 211 -34.28 -24.20 19.69
N SER A 212 -34.89 -23.43 20.58
CA SER A 212 -35.93 -22.44 20.22
C SER A 212 -35.67 -21.13 20.91
N LEU A 213 -36.09 -20.02 20.30
CA LEU A 213 -35.91 -18.70 20.92
C LEU A 213 -36.49 -18.62 22.33
N SER A 214 -35.71 -18.08 23.25
CA SER A 214 -36.15 -17.85 24.62
C SER A 214 -37.16 -16.70 24.67
N VAL A 215 -38.34 -16.93 25.23
CA VAL A 215 -39.28 -15.87 25.61
C VAL A 215 -39.04 -15.59 27.10
N VAL A 216 -38.47 -14.44 27.44
CA VAL A 216 -38.12 -14.11 28.83
C VAL A 216 -39.15 -13.09 29.37
N PRO A 217 -40.11 -13.48 30.24
CA PRO A 217 -41.24 -12.62 30.62
C PRO A 217 -40.93 -11.57 31.71
N GLY A 218 -39.67 -11.32 32.08
CA GLY A 218 -39.31 -10.56 33.29
C GLY A 218 -38.52 -9.26 33.09
N ARG A 219 -38.29 -8.81 31.84
CA ARG A 219 -37.35 -7.71 31.57
C ARG A 219 -38.02 -6.35 31.43
N THR A 220 -37.28 -5.30 31.82
CA THR A 220 -37.56 -3.90 31.45
C THR A 220 -37.35 -3.62 29.95
N VAL A 221 -36.75 -4.58 29.24
CA VAL A 221 -36.32 -4.53 27.83
C VAL A 221 -37.10 -5.59 27.06
N THR A 222 -37.54 -5.28 25.83
CA THR A 222 -38.29 -6.25 25.01
C THR A 222 -37.41 -7.43 24.58
N ALA A 223 -38.03 -8.57 24.24
CA ALA A 223 -37.29 -9.73 23.73
C ALA A 223 -36.46 -9.38 22.47
N GLN A 224 -36.98 -8.54 21.58
CA GLN A 224 -36.27 -8.04 20.40
C GLN A 224 -35.04 -7.18 20.77
N GLN A 225 -35.19 -6.25 21.70
CA GLN A 225 -34.08 -5.40 22.15
C GLN A 225 -32.98 -6.21 22.86
N TRP A 226 -33.33 -7.24 23.63
CA TRP A 226 -32.34 -8.16 24.18
C TRP A 226 -31.61 -8.92 23.08
N ARG A 227 -32.32 -9.49 22.11
CA ARG A 227 -31.67 -10.22 21.01
C ARG A 227 -30.76 -9.32 20.20
N LEU A 228 -31.17 -8.07 19.94
CA LEU A 228 -30.30 -7.08 19.30
C LEU A 228 -29.02 -6.85 20.13
N THR A 229 -29.15 -6.74 21.45
CA THR A 229 -28.05 -6.57 22.41
C THR A 229 -27.05 -7.75 22.36
N VAL A 230 -27.55 -8.98 22.30
CA VAL A 230 -26.71 -10.19 22.24
C VAL A 230 -26.11 -10.38 20.85
N LEU A 231 -26.90 -10.28 19.78
CA LEU A 231 -26.46 -10.50 18.40
C LEU A 231 -25.43 -9.45 17.95
N THR A 232 -25.55 -8.19 18.40
CA THR A 232 -24.54 -7.17 18.11
C THR A 232 -23.16 -7.55 18.66
N ARG A 233 -23.13 -8.13 19.86
CA ARG A 233 -21.88 -8.59 20.51
C ARG A 233 -21.36 -9.89 19.91
N LEU A 234 -22.25 -10.80 19.52
CA LEU A 234 -21.88 -11.98 18.76
C LEU A 234 -21.25 -11.58 17.41
N GLY A 235 -21.82 -10.60 16.71
CA GLY A 235 -21.25 -10.04 15.49
C GLY A 235 -19.87 -9.43 15.72
N GLY A 236 -19.70 -8.61 16.76
CA GLY A 236 -18.39 -8.06 17.14
C GLY A 236 -17.35 -9.14 17.51
N PHE A 237 -17.79 -10.18 18.22
CA PHE A 237 -16.96 -11.34 18.56
C PHE A 237 -16.50 -12.12 17.31
N LEU A 238 -17.44 -12.45 16.41
CA LEU A 238 -17.12 -13.14 15.17
C LEU A 238 -16.22 -12.29 14.26
N GLN A 239 -16.42 -10.98 14.21
CA GLN A 239 -15.54 -10.06 13.47
C GLN A 239 -14.10 -10.11 14.01
N ALA A 240 -13.91 -10.05 15.33
CA ALA A 240 -12.59 -10.19 15.95
C ALA A 240 -11.93 -11.55 15.62
N VAL A 241 -12.72 -12.64 15.60
CA VAL A 241 -12.23 -13.97 15.19
C VAL A 241 -11.78 -14.00 13.73
N VAL A 242 -12.37 -13.18 12.85
CA VAL A 242 -11.98 -13.07 11.44
C VAL A 242 -10.75 -12.16 11.26
N GLU A 243 -10.64 -11.07 12.02
CA GLU A 243 -9.57 -10.06 11.88
C GLU A 243 -8.22 -10.49 12.47
N GLU A 244 -8.24 -11.19 13.61
CA GLU A 244 -7.05 -11.59 14.39
C GLU A 244 -6.29 -12.81 13.81
N ARG A 245 -6.58 -13.20 12.57
CA ARG A 245 -5.93 -14.31 11.88
C ARG A 245 -4.69 -13.85 11.10
N PRO A 246 -3.63 -14.70 11.00
CA PRO A 246 -2.36 -14.34 10.36
C PRO A 246 -2.54 -13.89 8.90
N ALA A 247 -1.76 -12.87 8.51
CA ALA A 247 -1.94 -12.11 7.27
C ALA A 247 -1.69 -12.90 5.98
N GLU A 248 -0.95 -14.01 6.03
CA GLU A 248 -0.62 -14.85 4.87
C GLU A 248 -1.85 -15.57 4.27
N GLU A 249 -2.92 -15.73 5.07
CA GLU A 249 -4.16 -16.39 4.66
C GLU A 249 -5.36 -15.43 4.62
N ARG A 250 -5.12 -14.12 4.53
CA ARG A 250 -6.18 -13.12 4.31
C ARG A 250 -6.69 -13.15 2.87
N GLY A 251 -7.42 -14.20 2.51
CA GLY A 251 -8.24 -14.26 1.31
C GLY A 251 -9.56 -13.51 1.47
N SER A 252 -9.55 -12.22 1.81
CA SER A 252 -10.78 -11.44 1.97
C SER A 252 -11.34 -10.95 0.63
N LEU A 253 -12.67 -11.04 0.47
CA LEU A 253 -13.40 -10.38 -0.61
C LEU A 253 -13.51 -8.86 -0.41
N GLY A 254 -13.31 -8.33 0.80
CA GLY A 254 -13.15 -6.88 1.02
C GLY A 254 -11.85 -6.32 0.42
N ASP A 255 -10.86 -7.20 0.20
CA ASP A 255 -9.61 -6.92 -0.49
C ASP A 255 -9.74 -7.00 -2.04
N PHE A 256 -10.97 -7.27 -2.55
CA PHE A 256 -11.25 -7.29 -4.00
C PHE A 256 -11.10 -5.94 -4.68
N LEU A 257 -10.88 -4.86 -3.93
CA LEU A 257 -10.54 -3.56 -4.53
C LEU A 257 -9.26 -2.94 -3.94
N ASP A 258 -8.68 -3.45 -2.85
CA ASP A 258 -7.47 -2.86 -2.22
C ASP A 258 -6.18 -3.65 -2.47
N ARG A 259 -6.25 -4.87 -3.00
CA ARG A 259 -5.07 -5.69 -3.21
C ARG A 259 -4.32 -5.38 -4.52
N GLU A 260 -3.61 -4.26 -4.61
CA GLU A 260 -2.38 -4.14 -5.43
C GLU A 260 -1.36 -3.19 -4.76
N ASP A 261 -0.10 -3.66 -4.75
CA ASP A 261 1.14 -2.92 -4.49
C ASP A 261 1.66 -2.74 -3.03
N ARG A 262 1.80 -3.85 -2.29
CA ARG A 262 3.03 -4.04 -1.50
C ARG A 262 3.91 -5.00 -2.27
N GLY A 263 5.09 -4.55 -2.67
CA GLY A 263 6.08 -5.33 -3.41
C GLY A 263 6.18 -6.74 -2.85
N ARG A 264 5.81 -7.72 -3.69
CA ARG A 264 5.99 -9.14 -3.40
C ARG A 264 7.49 -9.41 -3.44
N GLY A 265 8.16 -9.23 -2.29
CA GLY A 265 9.35 -10.01 -1.99
C GLY A 265 8.90 -11.46 -1.92
N ALA A 266 9.05 -12.19 -3.02
CA ALA A 266 8.88 -13.63 -2.98
C ALA A 266 9.95 -14.17 -2.03
N VAL A 267 9.54 -14.73 -0.90
CA VAL A 267 10.43 -15.55 -0.07
C VAL A 267 10.71 -16.80 -0.88
N THR A 268 11.78 -16.80 -1.67
CA THR A 268 12.33 -18.01 -2.24
C THR A 268 13.08 -18.73 -1.13
N PRO A 269 12.64 -19.92 -0.70
CA PRO A 269 13.41 -20.69 0.28
C PRO A 269 14.76 -21.07 -0.37
N LEU A 270 15.85 -20.57 0.20
CA LEU A 270 17.20 -20.99 -0.18
C LEU A 270 17.48 -22.32 0.54
N GLU A 271 17.44 -23.44 -0.18
CA GLU A 271 17.89 -24.72 0.36
C GLU A 271 19.42 -24.75 0.43
N VAL A 272 19.97 -24.54 1.63
CA VAL A 272 21.41 -24.74 1.88
C VAL A 272 21.61 -26.18 2.33
N THR A 273 22.23 -27.00 1.48
CA THR A 273 22.70 -28.34 1.83
C THR A 273 24.14 -28.24 2.31
N TRP A 274 24.40 -28.62 3.57
CA TRP A 274 25.77 -28.81 4.06
C TRP A 274 26.15 -30.27 3.91
N GLU A 275 27.30 -30.51 3.30
CA GLU A 275 27.93 -31.83 3.23
C GLU A 275 28.28 -32.32 4.65
N GLU A 276 27.85 -33.56 4.92
CA GLU A 276 28.36 -34.53 5.90
C GLU A 276 28.33 -34.19 7.40
N HIS A 277 27.22 -34.57 8.08
CA HIS A 277 27.28 -35.18 9.42
C HIS A 277 26.21 -36.27 9.58
N THR A 278 26.58 -37.37 10.22
CA THR A 278 26.06 -38.73 10.05
C THR A 278 24.83 -39.13 10.89
N LEU A 279 24.03 -38.23 11.45
CA LEU A 279 22.78 -38.63 12.12
C LEU A 279 21.64 -37.60 11.92
N GLN A 280 20.56 -38.08 11.29
CA GLN A 280 19.21 -37.49 11.11
C GLN A 280 19.03 -36.32 10.12
N LYS A 281 18.14 -36.56 9.14
CA LYS A 281 17.57 -35.56 8.21
C LYS A 281 16.57 -34.67 8.96
N GLY A 282 16.96 -33.45 9.28
CA GLY A 282 16.04 -32.37 9.63
C GLY A 282 16.48 -31.10 8.91
N GLY A 283 15.70 -30.63 7.93
CA GLY A 283 15.95 -29.35 7.29
C GLY A 283 15.58 -28.21 8.24
N LEU A 284 16.47 -27.23 8.41
CA LEU A 284 16.20 -26.01 9.16
C LEU A 284 15.80 -24.90 8.17
N GLN A 285 14.59 -24.34 8.31
CA GLN A 285 14.22 -23.13 7.58
C GLN A 285 14.84 -21.91 8.27
N VAL A 286 15.71 -21.18 7.58
CA VAL A 286 16.24 -19.90 8.03
C VAL A 286 15.53 -18.78 7.26
N TYR A 287 14.92 -17.85 7.99
CA TYR A 287 14.28 -16.66 7.41
C TYR A 287 15.30 -15.51 7.30
N GLU A 288 15.39 -14.87 6.14
CA GLU A 288 16.24 -13.68 5.94
C GLU A 288 15.76 -12.48 6.76
N ASN A 289 16.64 -11.92 7.57
CA ASN A 289 16.46 -10.59 8.17
C ASN A 289 16.75 -9.50 7.13
N SER A 290 15.88 -9.36 6.13
CA SER A 290 15.89 -8.19 5.25
C SER A 290 15.40 -6.96 6.02
N GLY A 291 16.31 -6.23 6.66
CA GLY A 291 16.31 -4.79 7.04
C GLY A 291 15.03 -4.00 7.40
N ALA A 292 13.85 -4.59 7.40
CA ALA A 292 12.60 -4.05 7.86
C ALA A 292 12.48 -4.38 9.35
N GLN A 293 12.16 -3.39 10.17
CA GLN A 293 11.80 -3.68 11.55
C GLN A 293 10.73 -4.78 11.57
N PRO A 294 10.93 -5.88 12.32
CA PRO A 294 9.92 -6.91 12.38
C PRO A 294 8.63 -6.29 12.91
N ALA A 295 7.51 -6.58 12.26
CA ALA A 295 6.21 -6.34 12.86
C ALA A 295 6.20 -6.97 14.26
N ALA A 296 5.69 -6.27 15.27
CA ALA A 296 5.73 -6.63 16.69
C ALA A 296 5.06 -7.99 17.05
N SER A 297 4.67 -8.79 16.06
CA SER A 297 4.09 -10.13 16.18
C SER A 297 5.04 -11.23 15.71
N SER A 298 6.37 -11.06 15.85
CA SER A 298 7.31 -12.17 15.67
C SER A 298 7.14 -13.16 16.83
N THR A 299 6.41 -14.25 16.56
CA THR A 299 6.08 -15.29 17.53
C THR A 299 7.25 -16.27 17.69
N PHE A 300 8.43 -15.79 18.05
CA PHE A 300 9.46 -16.66 18.62
C PHE A 300 9.05 -16.98 20.06
N ARG A 301 8.31 -18.08 20.27
CA ARG A 301 8.05 -18.65 21.60
C ARG A 301 8.94 -19.86 21.83
N LEU A 302 10.03 -19.66 22.56
CA LEU A 302 10.76 -20.76 23.18
C LEU A 302 10.08 -21.10 24.51
N ARG A 303 9.13 -22.05 24.51
CA ARG A 303 8.86 -22.97 25.63
C ARG A 303 7.88 -24.09 25.23
N PRO A 304 8.02 -25.28 25.84
CA PRO A 304 7.60 -26.56 25.28
C PRO A 304 6.10 -26.76 25.37
N GLU A 305 5.55 -27.42 24.35
CA GLU A 305 4.26 -28.08 24.42
C GLU A 305 4.28 -29.10 25.58
N THR A 306 3.77 -28.70 26.75
CA THR A 306 3.11 -29.68 27.61
C THR A 306 1.86 -30.12 26.86
N GLU A 307 1.79 -31.42 26.57
CA GLU A 307 0.67 -32.03 25.87
C GLU A 307 -0.68 -31.48 26.34
N PRO A 308 -1.58 -31.10 25.42
CA PRO A 308 -2.90 -30.66 25.79
C PRO A 308 -3.64 -31.85 26.39
N GLY A 309 -3.86 -31.82 27.71
CA GLY A 309 -4.83 -32.68 28.36
C GLY A 309 -6.15 -32.62 27.59
N ALA A 310 -6.67 -33.80 27.25
CA ALA A 310 -7.86 -34.02 26.45
C ALA A 310 -8.99 -33.03 26.80
N GLY A 311 -9.32 -32.10 25.88
CA GLY A 311 -10.44 -31.19 26.06
C GLY A 311 -10.31 -29.78 25.46
N VAL A 312 -9.18 -29.40 24.85
CA VAL A 312 -9.12 -28.14 24.09
C VAL A 312 -9.75 -28.39 22.72
N ALA A 313 -11.05 -28.14 22.62
CA ALA A 313 -11.83 -28.24 21.39
C ALA A 313 -11.09 -27.54 20.23
N GLU A 314 -10.95 -28.23 19.10
CA GLU A 314 -10.52 -27.65 17.82
C GLU A 314 -11.21 -26.29 17.64
N GLY A 315 -10.43 -25.22 17.49
CA GLY A 315 -10.96 -23.88 17.26
C GLY A 315 -11.81 -23.83 15.98
N LEU A 316 -12.41 -22.68 15.68
CA LEU A 316 -13.15 -22.40 14.42
C LEU A 316 -12.23 -22.33 13.18
N ILE A 317 -11.42 -23.37 13.01
CA ILE A 317 -10.37 -23.53 12.00
C ILE A 317 -10.85 -24.55 10.95
N SER A 318 -11.62 -25.56 11.36
CA SER A 318 -12.20 -26.58 10.47
C SER A 318 -13.60 -26.19 9.96
N VAL A 319 -13.89 -26.55 8.71
CA VAL A 319 -15.20 -26.32 8.05
C VAL A 319 -16.32 -27.03 8.79
N GLU A 320 -16.05 -28.22 9.33
CA GLU A 320 -17.00 -29.05 10.06
C GLU A 320 -17.46 -28.37 11.35
N THR A 321 -16.55 -27.73 12.09
CA THR A 321 -16.90 -26.99 13.31
C THR A 321 -17.79 -25.77 13.02
N VAL A 322 -17.49 -25.03 11.94
CA VAL A 322 -18.29 -23.89 11.49
C VAL A 322 -19.67 -24.35 11.01
N ARG A 323 -19.72 -25.47 10.27
CA ARG A 323 -20.96 -26.09 9.82
C ARG A 323 -21.84 -26.54 10.99
N GLY A 324 -21.29 -27.29 11.94
CA GLY A 324 -22.04 -27.75 13.11
C GLY A 324 -22.58 -26.59 13.97
N PHE A 325 -21.82 -25.51 14.09
CA PHE A 325 -22.31 -24.29 14.74
C PHE A 325 -23.43 -23.61 13.92
N ALA A 326 -23.23 -23.43 12.61
CA ALA A 326 -24.22 -22.83 11.72
C ALA A 326 -25.53 -23.61 11.67
N GLU A 327 -25.48 -24.95 11.72
CA GLU A 327 -26.65 -25.83 11.80
C GLU A 327 -27.56 -25.50 12.99
N THR A 328 -26.98 -25.04 14.10
CA THR A 328 -27.74 -24.61 15.29
C THR A 328 -28.15 -23.14 15.26
N LEU A 329 -27.27 -22.24 14.78
CA LEU A 329 -27.48 -20.80 14.84
C LEU A 329 -28.42 -20.29 13.73
N VAL A 330 -28.29 -20.79 12.49
CA VAL A 330 -29.05 -20.26 11.34
C VAL A 330 -30.58 -20.41 11.52
N PRO A 331 -31.11 -21.55 12.00
CA PRO A 331 -32.54 -21.65 12.30
C PRO A 331 -33.02 -20.62 13.34
N LEU A 332 -32.23 -20.37 14.39
CA LEU A 332 -32.55 -19.36 15.40
C LEU A 332 -32.56 -17.95 14.79
N LEU A 333 -31.59 -17.64 13.91
CA LEU A 333 -31.56 -16.36 13.20
C LEU A 333 -32.78 -16.17 12.28
N LEU A 334 -33.26 -17.25 11.66
CA LEU A 334 -34.50 -17.22 10.86
C LEU A 334 -35.74 -16.99 11.74
N GLU A 335 -35.85 -17.65 12.90
CA GLU A 335 -36.91 -17.37 13.88
C GLU A 335 -36.88 -15.89 14.31
N VAL A 336 -35.68 -15.31 14.54
CA VAL A 336 -35.51 -13.90 14.90
C VAL A 336 -36.00 -12.98 13.78
N TRP A 337 -35.71 -13.32 12.52
CA TRP A 337 -36.18 -12.57 11.36
C TRP A 337 -37.71 -12.62 11.21
N VAL A 338 -38.30 -13.79 11.39
CA VAL A 338 -39.76 -13.97 11.33
C VAL A 338 -40.45 -13.18 12.45
N GLU A 339 -39.93 -13.23 13.67
CA GLU A 339 -40.45 -12.44 14.79
C GLU A 339 -40.41 -10.93 14.51
N ALA A 340 -39.28 -10.45 13.97
CA ALA A 340 -39.09 -9.03 13.63
C ALA A 340 -40.05 -8.52 12.52
N SER A 341 -40.40 -9.40 11.58
CA SER A 341 -41.26 -9.08 10.43
C SER A 341 -42.75 -9.24 10.72
N THR A 342 -43.14 -10.12 11.64
CA THR A 342 -44.54 -10.40 12.02
C THR A 342 -45.07 -9.44 13.08
N SER A 343 -44.21 -8.91 13.96
CA SER A 343 -44.56 -7.86 14.95
C SER A 343 -45.26 -6.63 14.34
N GLU A 344 -45.01 -6.35 13.05
CA GLU A 344 -45.48 -5.13 12.37
C GLU A 344 -46.66 -5.35 11.42
N GLN A 345 -47.02 -6.61 11.10
CA GLN A 345 -48.11 -6.93 10.16
C GLN A 345 -49.51 -6.53 10.66
N GLY A 346 -49.64 -6.19 11.95
CA GLY A 346 -50.90 -5.74 12.53
C GLY A 346 -51.20 -4.23 12.42
N LYS A 347 -50.30 -3.40 11.86
CA LYS A 347 -50.41 -1.92 11.96
C LYS A 347 -50.45 -1.14 10.64
N THR A 348 -50.06 -1.70 9.49
CA THR A 348 -49.99 -0.97 8.21
C THR A 348 -50.22 -1.86 6.99
N ASP A 349 -50.88 -1.33 5.94
CA ASP A 349 -51.16 -2.02 4.66
C ASP A 349 -49.91 -2.32 3.80
N SER A 350 -48.74 -1.73 4.14
CA SER A 350 -47.48 -1.94 3.40
C SER A 350 -46.55 -2.92 4.13
N THR A 351 -46.38 -4.11 3.55
CA THR A 351 -45.61 -5.22 4.14
C THR A 351 -44.09 -5.06 4.12
N ASN A 352 -43.59 -4.02 3.44
CA ASN A 352 -42.16 -3.81 3.19
C ASN A 352 -41.55 -2.72 4.11
N LEU A 353 -42.37 -2.01 4.90
CA LEU A 353 -41.90 -0.97 5.82
C LEU A 353 -41.58 -1.57 7.20
N LEU A 354 -40.43 -1.19 7.76
CA LEU A 354 -39.92 -1.73 9.03
C LEU A 354 -39.73 -0.62 10.07
N ALA A 355 -39.98 -0.96 11.33
CA ALA A 355 -39.56 -0.15 12.47
C ALA A 355 -38.01 -0.14 12.59
N PRO A 356 -37.40 0.93 13.14
CA PRO A 356 -35.94 1.03 13.30
C PRO A 356 -35.31 -0.13 14.09
N GLU A 357 -36.02 -0.65 15.10
CA GLU A 357 -35.55 -1.78 15.93
C GLU A 357 -35.52 -3.09 15.12
N SER A 358 -36.60 -3.41 14.40
CA SER A 358 -36.66 -4.58 13.50
C SER A 358 -35.59 -4.52 12.41
N MET A 359 -35.37 -3.34 11.82
CA MET A 359 -34.33 -3.14 10.80
C MET A 359 -32.93 -3.40 11.35
N SER A 360 -32.64 -2.93 12.57
CA SER A 360 -31.35 -3.16 13.23
C SER A 360 -31.13 -4.64 13.56
N LEU A 361 -32.19 -5.35 13.98
CA LEU A 361 -32.15 -6.78 14.28
C LEU A 361 -31.91 -7.61 13.01
N MET A 362 -32.64 -7.32 11.93
CA MET A 362 -32.49 -7.95 10.62
C MET A 362 -31.08 -7.71 10.04
N TYR A 363 -30.54 -6.49 10.19
CA TYR A 363 -29.18 -6.18 9.78
C TYR A 363 -28.13 -7.02 10.52
N GLN A 364 -28.30 -7.22 11.83
CA GLN A 364 -27.38 -8.06 12.59
C GLN A 364 -27.48 -9.53 12.22
N VAL A 365 -28.68 -10.05 11.93
CA VAL A 365 -28.86 -11.40 11.39
C VAL A 365 -28.02 -11.59 10.12
N LEU A 366 -28.13 -10.67 9.16
CA LEU A 366 -27.37 -10.75 7.90
C LEU A 366 -25.87 -10.60 8.11
N THR A 367 -25.45 -9.70 9.01
CA THR A 367 -24.05 -9.49 9.35
C THR A 367 -23.44 -10.77 9.93
N ILE A 368 -24.12 -11.44 10.86
CA ILE A 368 -23.68 -12.73 11.41
C ILE A 368 -23.58 -13.78 10.30
N LEU A 369 -24.57 -13.89 9.41
CA LEU A 369 -24.53 -14.82 8.28
C LEU A 369 -23.35 -14.54 7.32
N GLN A 370 -22.95 -13.29 7.13
CA GLN A 370 -21.74 -12.95 6.38
C GLN A 370 -20.48 -13.36 7.11
N LEU A 371 -20.42 -13.14 8.43
CA LEU A 371 -19.25 -13.49 9.25
C LEU A 371 -19.02 -14.98 9.34
N LEU A 372 -20.08 -15.79 9.51
CA LEU A 372 -19.98 -17.25 9.53
C LEU A 372 -19.29 -17.81 8.28
N ARG A 373 -19.59 -17.25 7.11
CA ARG A 373 -18.97 -17.66 5.83
C ARG A 373 -17.54 -17.14 5.64
N ARG A 374 -17.11 -16.17 6.46
CA ARG A 374 -15.73 -15.66 6.49
C ARG A 374 -14.86 -16.40 7.51
N LEU A 375 -15.41 -17.35 8.27
CA LEU A 375 -14.66 -18.15 9.24
C LEU A 375 -13.81 -19.26 8.60
N THR A 376 -14.00 -19.60 7.32
CA THR A 376 -13.19 -20.63 6.64
C THR A 376 -12.06 -20.00 5.79
N PRO A 377 -10.79 -20.43 5.96
CA PRO A 377 -9.63 -19.75 5.38
C PRO A 377 -9.33 -20.10 3.91
N ALA A 378 -9.53 -21.37 3.49
CA ALA A 378 -9.16 -21.81 2.15
C ALA A 378 -10.29 -21.55 1.12
N ARG A 379 -9.93 -21.10 -0.09
CA ARG A 379 -10.89 -20.84 -1.18
C ARG A 379 -11.76 -22.07 -1.50
N HIS A 380 -11.16 -23.26 -1.55
CA HIS A 380 -11.90 -24.51 -1.81
C HIS A 380 -12.89 -24.84 -0.69
N GLN A 381 -12.46 -24.72 0.58
CA GLN A 381 -13.33 -24.92 1.74
C GLN A 381 -14.47 -23.90 1.83
N LYS A 382 -14.24 -22.69 1.31
CA LYS A 382 -15.28 -21.66 1.21
C LYS A 382 -16.33 -22.00 0.16
N ASP A 383 -15.91 -22.49 -1.00
CA ASP A 383 -16.84 -22.93 -2.04
C ASP A 383 -17.70 -24.12 -1.55
N ASP A 384 -17.10 -25.06 -0.79
CA ASP A 384 -17.81 -26.18 -0.16
C ASP A 384 -18.84 -25.70 0.88
N LEU A 385 -18.46 -24.72 1.71
CA LEU A 385 -19.35 -24.13 2.72
C LEU A 385 -20.50 -23.35 2.06
N ASP A 386 -20.22 -22.55 1.02
CA ASP A 386 -21.24 -21.80 0.27
C ASP A 386 -22.21 -22.78 -0.45
N ALA A 387 -21.71 -23.89 -1.00
CA ALA A 387 -22.54 -24.96 -1.57
C ALA A 387 -23.43 -25.63 -0.52
N TRP A 388 -22.88 -25.89 0.67
CA TRP A 388 -23.65 -26.43 1.80
C TRP A 388 -24.77 -25.46 2.23
N PHE A 389 -24.46 -24.18 2.48
CA PHE A 389 -25.45 -23.16 2.84
C PHE A 389 -26.57 -23.07 1.80
N ARG A 390 -26.22 -23.14 0.52
CA ARG A 390 -27.19 -23.17 -0.58
C ARG A 390 -28.11 -24.38 -0.48
N SER A 391 -27.55 -25.58 -0.31
CA SER A 391 -28.34 -26.83 -0.23
C SER A 391 -29.28 -26.87 0.97
N SER A 392 -28.87 -26.28 2.10
CA SER A 392 -29.59 -26.39 3.37
C SER A 392 -30.59 -25.26 3.61
N TYR A 393 -30.33 -24.02 3.16
CA TYR A 393 -31.11 -22.84 3.59
C TYR A 393 -31.62 -21.93 2.46
N LEU A 394 -31.29 -22.19 1.18
CA LEU A 394 -31.69 -21.28 0.09
C LEU A 394 -33.20 -21.07 0.00
N ASN A 395 -33.99 -22.15 0.17
CA ASN A 395 -35.46 -22.06 0.10
C ASN A 395 -36.04 -21.25 1.26
N ASP A 396 -35.51 -21.43 2.47
CA ASP A 396 -35.90 -20.65 3.64
C ASP A 396 -35.56 -19.17 3.44
N PHE A 397 -34.39 -18.86 2.91
CA PHE A 397 -33.96 -17.48 2.66
C PHE A 397 -34.83 -16.81 1.58
N LYS A 398 -35.20 -17.54 0.52
CA LYS A 398 -36.16 -17.04 -0.49
C LYS A 398 -37.52 -16.72 0.15
N HIS A 399 -38.04 -17.63 0.98
CA HIS A 399 -39.35 -17.46 1.59
C HIS A 399 -39.37 -16.35 2.66
N HIS A 400 -38.31 -16.22 3.47
CA HIS A 400 -38.27 -15.28 4.59
C HIS A 400 -37.64 -13.93 4.25
N PHE A 401 -36.54 -13.90 3.49
CA PHE A 401 -35.79 -12.66 3.22
C PHE A 401 -36.24 -11.95 1.93
N MET A 402 -36.61 -12.70 0.88
CA MET A 402 -36.93 -12.10 -0.42
C MET A 402 -38.42 -11.76 -0.60
N LYS A 403 -39.31 -12.26 0.27
CA LYS A 403 -40.77 -12.09 0.14
C LYS A 403 -41.22 -10.63 0.10
N ASN A 404 -40.60 -9.78 0.93
CA ASN A 404 -40.95 -8.35 1.08
C ASN A 404 -39.80 -7.43 0.63
N PHE A 405 -38.84 -7.95 -0.15
CA PHE A 405 -37.71 -7.17 -0.63
C PHE A 405 -38.13 -6.24 -1.78
N PRO A 406 -37.66 -4.98 -1.83
CA PRO A 406 -36.75 -4.30 -0.90
C PRO A 406 -37.47 -3.69 0.32
N TYR A 407 -36.76 -3.62 1.45
CA TYR A 407 -37.27 -3.10 2.72
C TYR A 407 -37.09 -1.58 2.87
N GLY A 408 -38.09 -0.89 3.41
CA GLY A 408 -38.08 0.56 3.68
C GLY A 408 -38.29 0.92 5.14
N LEU A 409 -38.10 2.20 5.51
CA LEU A 409 -38.32 2.69 6.87
C LEU A 409 -39.79 3.10 7.07
N LEU A 410 -40.42 2.65 8.16
CA LEU A 410 -41.73 3.14 8.58
C LEU A 410 -41.60 4.50 9.28
N GLU A 411 -42.02 5.59 8.62
CA GLU A 411 -42.06 6.91 9.25
C GLU A 411 -43.28 7.03 10.20
N VAL A 412 -43.04 6.96 11.51
CA VAL A 412 -44.08 7.24 12.50
C VAL A 412 -44.29 8.75 12.60
N ALA A 413 -45.43 9.24 12.12
CA ALA A 413 -45.85 10.63 12.31
C ALA A 413 -45.90 10.94 13.83
N LYS A 414 -44.96 11.77 14.31
CA LYS A 414 -44.95 12.23 15.69
C LYS A 414 -46.17 13.13 15.93
N HIS A 415 -47.24 12.58 16.50
CA HIS A 415 -48.30 13.39 17.08
C HIS A 415 -47.72 14.23 18.24
N LYS A 416 -47.56 15.54 18.02
CA LYS A 416 -47.29 16.53 19.07
C LYS A 416 -48.47 16.52 20.06
N LYS A 417 -48.33 15.80 21.18
CA LYS A 417 -49.07 16.14 22.41
C LYS A 417 -48.20 17.07 23.25
N LYS A 418 -48.69 18.30 23.38
CA LYS A 418 -48.13 19.39 24.19
C LYS A 418 -48.55 19.15 25.64
N GLY A 419 -47.59 18.96 26.55
CA GLY A 419 -47.85 18.93 28.00
C GLY A 419 -46.79 18.14 28.79
N ASP A 420 -46.00 18.89 29.56
CA ASP A 420 -45.13 18.47 30.68
C ASP A 420 -43.80 17.75 30.41
N MET A 421 -42.77 18.57 30.18
CA MET A 421 -41.39 18.31 30.60
C MET A 421 -41.21 18.71 32.06
N LYS A 422 -40.99 17.75 32.97
CA LYS A 422 -39.94 17.85 34.00
C LYS A 422 -39.71 16.54 34.76
N ARG A 423 -38.42 16.19 34.82
CA ARG A 423 -37.76 15.17 35.68
C ARG A 423 -37.92 13.71 35.27
N THR A 424 -37.01 13.25 34.40
CA THR A 424 -36.17 12.04 34.59
C THR A 424 -35.07 12.08 33.52
N LYS A 425 -33.92 12.68 33.86
CA LYS A 425 -32.71 12.68 33.01
C LYS A 425 -31.53 12.38 33.92
N GLN A 426 -31.39 11.13 34.33
CA GLN A 426 -30.16 10.54 34.88
C GLN A 426 -30.36 9.02 35.07
N GLN A 427 -30.39 8.27 33.96
CA GLN A 427 -29.98 6.86 33.82
C GLN A 427 -30.38 6.37 32.42
N ALA A 428 -29.64 6.83 31.41
CA ALA A 428 -29.64 6.27 30.05
C ALA A 428 -28.38 6.79 29.35
N SER A 429 -27.22 6.42 29.90
CA SER A 429 -25.93 6.63 29.26
C SER A 429 -25.28 5.27 29.09
N GLY A 430 -25.53 4.64 27.95
CA GLY A 430 -24.93 3.38 27.55
C GLY A 430 -25.64 2.83 26.33
N LEU A 431 -25.01 3.00 25.16
CA LEU A 431 -25.35 2.38 23.87
C LEU A 431 -26.63 2.90 23.19
N GLY A 432 -26.55 4.10 22.59
CA GLY A 432 -27.43 4.45 21.49
C GLY A 432 -26.97 3.71 20.23
N GLY A 433 -27.69 2.66 19.83
CA GLY A 433 -27.50 2.05 18.52
C GLY A 433 -27.78 3.08 17.43
N ALA A 434 -26.81 3.32 16.54
CA ALA A 434 -27.02 4.13 15.35
C ALA A 434 -28.15 3.50 14.53
N ALA A 435 -29.17 4.29 14.16
CA ALA A 435 -30.25 3.81 13.31
C ALA A 435 -29.66 3.29 11.98
N VAL A 436 -29.92 2.02 11.66
CA VAL A 436 -29.43 1.40 10.42
C VAL A 436 -30.18 2.03 9.23
N GLU A 437 -29.44 2.43 8.20
CA GLU A 437 -30.06 2.94 6.97
C GLU A 437 -30.72 1.80 6.17
N PRO A 438 -31.90 2.01 5.55
CA PRO A 438 -32.57 0.98 4.75
C PRO A 438 -31.70 0.42 3.62
N LEU A 439 -30.86 1.28 3.02
CA LEU A 439 -29.91 0.89 2.00
C LEU A 439 -28.88 -0.12 2.52
N ALA A 440 -28.36 0.07 3.73
CA ALA A 440 -27.38 -0.84 4.33
C ALA A 440 -27.98 -2.24 4.52
N LEU A 441 -29.22 -2.34 5.02
CA LEU A 441 -29.93 -3.61 5.15
C LEU A 441 -30.10 -4.32 3.80
N ASN A 442 -30.66 -3.63 2.81
CA ASN A 442 -30.94 -4.22 1.50
C ASN A 442 -29.66 -4.65 0.78
N VAL A 443 -28.57 -3.86 0.84
CA VAL A 443 -27.30 -4.21 0.20
C VAL A 443 -26.65 -5.42 0.88
N THR A 444 -26.63 -5.47 2.22
CA THR A 444 -26.13 -6.63 2.96
C THR A 444 -26.96 -7.88 2.65
N LEU A 445 -28.28 -7.74 2.50
CA LEU A 445 -29.15 -8.82 2.07
C LEU A 445 -28.80 -9.29 0.64
N CYS A 446 -28.59 -8.38 -0.30
CA CYS A 446 -28.14 -8.73 -1.65
C CYS A 446 -26.80 -9.50 -1.62
N GLN A 447 -25.83 -9.09 -0.80
CA GLN A 447 -24.55 -9.80 -0.66
C GLN A 447 -24.74 -11.23 -0.11
N VAL A 448 -25.61 -11.42 0.89
CA VAL A 448 -25.94 -12.76 1.43
C VAL A 448 -26.64 -13.61 0.39
N MET A 449 -27.61 -13.06 -0.32
CA MET A 449 -28.38 -13.83 -1.30
C MET A 449 -27.51 -14.20 -2.51
N VAL A 450 -26.79 -13.25 -3.12
CA VAL A 450 -25.97 -13.50 -4.32
C VAL A 450 -24.80 -14.45 -4.04
N SER A 451 -24.30 -14.49 -2.81
CA SER A 451 -23.27 -15.47 -2.44
C SER A 451 -23.73 -16.92 -2.43
N LEU A 452 -25.03 -17.18 -2.35
CA LEU A 452 -25.58 -18.53 -2.45
C LEU A 452 -25.79 -18.95 -3.90
N SER A 453 -25.51 -18.06 -4.86
CA SER A 453 -25.62 -18.37 -6.29
C SER A 453 -24.49 -19.30 -6.73
N SER A 454 -24.82 -20.32 -7.52
CA SER A 454 -23.83 -21.28 -8.03
C SER A 454 -23.32 -20.85 -9.39
N ARG A 455 -22.06 -21.18 -9.71
CA ARG A 455 -21.55 -21.06 -11.09
C ARG A 455 -22.40 -21.98 -11.97
N PRO A 456 -23.11 -21.46 -12.98
CA PRO A 456 -24.26 -22.15 -13.55
C PRO A 456 -23.84 -23.40 -14.31
N GLN A 457 -24.38 -24.55 -13.89
CA GLN A 457 -24.68 -25.67 -14.80
C GLN A 457 -26.17 -25.71 -15.20
N GLY A 458 -27.01 -24.78 -14.75
CA GLY A 458 -28.40 -24.64 -15.21
C GLY A 458 -29.03 -23.35 -14.68
N GLY A 459 -29.76 -22.63 -15.53
CA GLY A 459 -30.33 -21.29 -15.28
C GLY A 459 -31.43 -21.17 -14.21
N GLN A 460 -31.43 -22.03 -13.19
CA GLN A 460 -32.43 -22.07 -12.11
C GLN A 460 -32.36 -20.86 -11.17
N ASP A 461 -31.24 -20.14 -11.12
CA ASP A 461 -31.07 -19.00 -10.20
C ASP A 461 -31.60 -17.66 -10.74
N ALA A 462 -31.92 -17.59 -12.04
CA ALA A 462 -32.30 -16.32 -12.68
C ALA A 462 -33.60 -15.72 -12.11
N GLU A 463 -34.54 -16.57 -11.65
CA GLU A 463 -35.85 -16.15 -11.15
C GLU A 463 -35.74 -15.29 -9.87
N TRP A 464 -34.96 -15.72 -8.89
CA TRP A 464 -34.83 -15.03 -7.60
C TRP A 464 -33.72 -13.97 -7.59
N LEU A 465 -32.77 -14.05 -8.53
CA LEU A 465 -31.74 -13.01 -8.71
C LEU A 465 -32.25 -11.79 -9.49
N GLY A 466 -33.35 -11.93 -10.24
CA GLY A 466 -33.98 -10.83 -10.99
C GLY A 466 -34.30 -9.59 -10.15
N PRO A 467 -35.05 -9.71 -9.03
CA PRO A 467 -35.34 -8.58 -8.13
C PRO A 467 -34.08 -7.91 -7.56
N ILE A 468 -33.04 -8.69 -7.26
CA ILE A 468 -31.74 -8.16 -6.79
C ILE A 468 -31.07 -7.34 -7.89
N GLY A 469 -31.03 -7.87 -9.11
CA GLY A 469 -30.48 -7.17 -10.27
C GLY A 469 -31.24 -5.87 -10.59
N ALA A 470 -32.57 -5.85 -10.44
CA ALA A 470 -33.39 -4.65 -10.60
C ALA A 470 -33.07 -3.60 -9.52
N PHE A 471 -33.06 -4.00 -8.24
CA PHE A 471 -32.75 -3.12 -7.12
C PHE A 471 -31.36 -2.48 -7.24
N VAL A 472 -30.32 -3.27 -7.55
CA VAL A 472 -28.94 -2.78 -7.69
C VAL A 472 -28.83 -1.80 -8.85
N ARG A 473 -29.48 -2.10 -9.98
CA ARG A 473 -29.50 -1.22 -11.16
C ARG A 473 -30.19 0.11 -10.87
N GLU A 474 -31.36 0.07 -10.24
CA GLU A 474 -32.11 1.27 -9.85
C GLU A 474 -31.32 2.11 -8.86
N THR A 475 -30.73 1.47 -7.84
CA THR A 475 -29.91 2.16 -6.83
C THR A 475 -28.70 2.86 -7.46
N LEU A 476 -27.96 2.18 -8.34
CA LEU A 476 -26.80 2.76 -9.02
C LEU A 476 -27.18 3.82 -10.06
N SER A 477 -28.38 3.75 -10.63
CA SER A 477 -28.86 4.69 -11.65
C SER A 477 -29.64 5.88 -11.06
N SER A 478 -30.02 5.82 -9.79
CA SER A 478 -30.87 6.81 -9.09
C SER A 478 -30.23 8.20 -8.92
N GLY A 479 -28.91 8.34 -9.16
CA GLY A 479 -28.19 9.59 -8.98
C GLY A 479 -27.93 9.98 -7.51
N VAL A 480 -28.28 9.12 -6.56
CA VAL A 480 -28.04 9.33 -5.12
C VAL A 480 -26.54 9.24 -4.82
N LYS A 481 -26.02 10.13 -3.96
CA LYS A 481 -24.64 10.09 -3.49
C LYS A 481 -24.43 8.88 -2.57
N LEU A 482 -23.77 7.85 -3.09
CA LEU A 482 -23.44 6.64 -2.33
C LEU A 482 -22.16 6.83 -1.51
N SER A 483 -22.14 6.32 -0.29
CA SER A 483 -20.92 6.22 0.52
C SER A 483 -19.95 5.21 -0.11
N SER A 484 -18.65 5.32 0.17
CA SER A 484 -17.65 4.36 -0.32
C SER A 484 -17.95 2.92 0.12
N ARG A 485 -18.47 2.75 1.35
CA ARG A 485 -18.86 1.44 1.92
C ARG A 485 -20.05 0.84 1.19
N HIS A 486 -21.12 1.61 0.99
CA HIS A 486 -22.31 1.14 0.27
C HIS A 486 -22.00 0.81 -1.18
N LEU A 487 -21.18 1.63 -1.84
CA LEU A 487 -20.77 1.38 -3.22
C LEU A 487 -19.89 0.14 -3.34
N ALA A 488 -18.89 -0.05 -2.47
CA ALA A 488 -18.05 -1.25 -2.49
C ALA A 488 -18.89 -2.53 -2.37
N ALA A 489 -19.86 -2.54 -1.45
CA ALA A 489 -20.78 -3.66 -1.28
C ALA A 489 -21.68 -3.89 -2.50
N LEU A 490 -22.22 -2.83 -3.11
CA LEU A 490 -22.99 -2.93 -4.36
C LEU A 490 -22.14 -3.47 -5.52
N LEU A 491 -20.90 -3.01 -5.67
CA LEU A 491 -19.99 -3.49 -6.71
C LEU A 491 -19.62 -4.96 -6.54
N GLU A 492 -19.51 -5.46 -5.29
CA GLU A 492 -19.34 -6.89 -5.03
C GLU A 492 -20.56 -7.70 -5.50
N VAL A 493 -21.77 -7.19 -5.24
CA VAL A 493 -23.02 -7.82 -5.72
C VAL A 493 -23.05 -7.85 -7.24
N VAL A 494 -22.76 -6.71 -7.90
CA VAL A 494 -22.69 -6.63 -9.37
C VAL A 494 -21.66 -7.62 -9.92
N TRP A 495 -20.45 -7.65 -9.34
CA TRP A 495 -19.39 -8.56 -9.74
C TRP A 495 -19.90 -10.00 -9.76
N ARG A 496 -20.45 -10.48 -8.65
CA ARG A 496 -20.97 -11.85 -8.54
C ARG A 496 -22.13 -12.10 -9.51
N LEU A 497 -23.07 -11.17 -9.66
CA LEU A 497 -24.18 -11.31 -10.63
C LEU A 497 -23.69 -11.47 -12.07
N VAL A 498 -22.67 -10.69 -12.47
CA VAL A 498 -22.08 -10.77 -13.82
C VAL A 498 -21.41 -12.13 -14.06
N LEU A 499 -20.70 -12.67 -13.07
CA LEU A 499 -20.04 -13.99 -13.20
C LEU A 499 -21.04 -15.16 -13.14
N THR A 500 -22.11 -15.03 -12.36
CA THR A 500 -23.12 -16.08 -12.17
C THR A 500 -24.13 -16.13 -13.32
N HIS A 501 -24.71 -15.01 -13.76
CA HIS A 501 -25.76 -15.05 -14.78
C HIS A 501 -25.25 -15.43 -16.18
N ARG A 502 -24.01 -15.04 -16.53
CA ARG A 502 -23.39 -15.23 -17.86
C ARG A 502 -24.25 -14.80 -19.05
N SER A 503 -25.27 -13.97 -18.80
CA SER A 503 -26.16 -13.42 -19.83
C SER A 503 -25.61 -12.09 -20.30
N ARG A 504 -25.46 -11.94 -21.62
CA ARG A 504 -24.99 -10.70 -22.23
C ARG A 504 -25.90 -9.52 -21.91
N ALA A 505 -27.22 -9.70 -21.99
CA ALA A 505 -28.18 -8.62 -21.75
C ALA A 505 -28.08 -8.10 -20.30
N VAL A 506 -28.10 -9.01 -19.33
CA VAL A 506 -28.01 -8.66 -17.90
C VAL A 506 -26.65 -8.03 -17.57
N THR A 507 -25.57 -8.54 -18.14
CA THR A 507 -24.23 -7.98 -17.95
C THR A 507 -24.16 -6.55 -18.48
N GLU A 508 -24.69 -6.30 -19.67
CA GLU A 508 -24.69 -4.96 -20.27
C GLU A 508 -25.51 -3.97 -19.44
N GLU A 509 -26.70 -4.37 -18.96
CA GLU A 509 -27.54 -3.55 -18.10
C GLU A 509 -26.86 -3.21 -16.76
N LEU A 510 -26.22 -4.19 -16.12
CA LEU A 510 -25.52 -3.99 -14.85
C LEU A 510 -24.28 -3.10 -15.00
N LEU A 511 -23.46 -3.36 -16.03
CA LEU A 511 -22.28 -2.53 -16.32
C LEU A 511 -22.68 -1.11 -16.73
N GLN A 512 -23.79 -0.95 -17.47
CA GLN A 512 -24.32 0.37 -17.80
C GLN A 512 -24.71 1.15 -16.52
N ALA A 513 -25.34 0.51 -15.54
CA ALA A 513 -25.67 1.16 -14.26
C ALA A 513 -24.41 1.61 -13.49
N VAL A 514 -23.38 0.76 -13.42
CA VAL A 514 -22.08 1.14 -12.83
C VAL A 514 -21.42 2.28 -13.62
N HIS A 515 -21.54 2.27 -14.95
CA HIS A 515 -20.97 3.31 -15.81
C HIS A 515 -21.66 4.66 -15.62
N VAL A 516 -22.98 4.69 -15.43
CA VAL A 516 -23.73 5.90 -15.07
C VAL A 516 -23.20 6.50 -13.78
N GLN A 517 -22.95 5.68 -12.75
CA GLN A 517 -22.34 6.14 -11.50
C GLN A 517 -20.93 6.69 -11.73
N TYR A 518 -20.13 6.06 -12.59
CA TYR A 518 -18.76 6.51 -12.95
C TYR A 518 -18.71 7.86 -13.67
N GLN A 519 -19.74 8.18 -14.46
CA GLN A 519 -19.84 9.43 -15.22
C GLN A 519 -20.26 10.65 -14.40
N GLN A 520 -20.66 10.46 -13.13
CA GLN A 520 -21.03 11.58 -12.26
C GLN A 520 -19.83 12.52 -12.03
N ARG A 521 -20.08 13.84 -12.12
CA ARG A 521 -19.02 14.86 -12.02
C ARG A 521 -18.49 15.06 -10.60
N ASN A 522 -19.35 14.89 -9.59
CA ASN A 522 -19.06 15.26 -8.20
C ASN A 522 -18.81 14.03 -7.30
N LEU A 523 -17.95 13.12 -7.75
CA LEU A 523 -17.56 11.93 -6.98
C LEU A 523 -16.38 12.25 -6.04
N THR A 524 -16.42 11.69 -4.83
CA THR A 524 -15.23 11.69 -3.94
C THR A 524 -14.14 10.77 -4.52
N LEU A 525 -12.88 11.07 -4.23
CA LEU A 525 -11.74 10.29 -4.74
C LEU A 525 -11.85 8.78 -4.41
N PRO A 526 -12.22 8.35 -3.19
CA PRO A 526 -12.38 6.92 -2.88
C PRO A 526 -13.45 6.25 -3.74
N VAL A 527 -14.60 6.92 -3.95
CA VAL A 527 -15.69 6.39 -4.79
C VAL A 527 -15.23 6.26 -6.25
N ARG A 528 -14.57 7.27 -6.80
CA ARG A 528 -14.05 7.22 -8.17
C ARG A 528 -13.01 6.11 -8.34
N MET A 529 -12.15 5.90 -7.33
CA MET A 529 -11.16 4.84 -7.32
C MET A 529 -11.79 3.45 -7.30
N LEU A 530 -12.80 3.22 -6.47
CA LEU A 530 -13.52 1.94 -6.41
C LEU A 530 -14.15 1.58 -7.76
N LEU A 531 -14.79 2.55 -8.44
CA LEU A 531 -15.39 2.33 -9.76
C LEU A 531 -14.34 2.04 -10.84
N LEU A 532 -13.23 2.79 -10.83
CA LEU A 532 -12.11 2.56 -11.75
C LEU A 532 -11.50 1.17 -11.56
N ARG A 533 -11.24 0.79 -10.30
CA ARG A 533 -10.69 -0.52 -9.94
C ARG A 533 -11.65 -1.66 -10.28
N PHE A 534 -12.95 -1.46 -10.13
CA PHE A 534 -13.96 -2.45 -10.52
C PHE A 534 -13.86 -2.77 -12.02
N PHE A 535 -13.92 -1.76 -12.89
CA PHE A 535 -13.83 -1.99 -14.33
C PHE A 535 -12.45 -2.51 -14.76
N SER A 536 -11.38 -1.98 -14.15
CA SER A 536 -10.01 -2.44 -14.39
C SER A 536 -9.85 -3.92 -14.06
N ARG A 537 -10.29 -4.38 -12.88
CA ARG A 537 -10.23 -5.79 -12.49
C ARG A 537 -11.13 -6.66 -13.38
N LEU A 538 -12.32 -6.19 -13.73
CA LEU A 538 -13.24 -6.94 -14.61
C LEU A 538 -12.59 -7.19 -15.97
N TYR A 539 -11.91 -6.18 -16.51
CA TYR A 539 -11.16 -6.30 -17.75
C TYR A 539 -9.91 -7.19 -17.59
N LEU A 540 -9.12 -7.00 -16.54
CA LEU A 540 -7.84 -7.69 -16.39
C LEU A 540 -7.96 -9.18 -16.00
N GLN A 541 -8.98 -9.54 -15.22
CA GLN A 541 -9.08 -10.89 -14.65
C GLN A 541 -10.09 -11.78 -15.39
N GLU A 542 -11.23 -11.22 -15.78
CA GLU A 542 -12.37 -12.03 -16.24
C GLU A 542 -12.64 -11.93 -17.74
N HIS A 543 -12.12 -10.90 -18.42
CA HIS A 543 -12.36 -10.66 -19.83
C HIS A 543 -11.96 -11.85 -20.71
N GLN A 544 -10.82 -12.49 -20.45
CA GLN A 544 -10.33 -13.62 -21.25
C GLN A 544 -11.11 -14.90 -20.96
N ALA A 545 -11.57 -15.08 -19.72
CA ALA A 545 -12.28 -16.28 -19.28
C ALA A 545 -13.76 -16.28 -19.69
N GLN A 546 -14.36 -15.10 -19.87
CA GLN A 546 -15.82 -14.96 -20.01
C GLN A 546 -16.24 -14.22 -21.30
N PRO A 547 -16.90 -14.89 -22.26
CA PRO A 547 -17.20 -14.31 -23.57
C PRO A 547 -18.26 -13.20 -23.52
N HIS A 548 -19.17 -13.21 -22.54
CA HIS A 548 -20.18 -12.15 -22.37
C HIS A 548 -19.58 -10.84 -21.86
N ILE A 549 -18.52 -10.89 -21.04
CA ILE A 549 -17.76 -9.71 -20.61
C ILE A 549 -16.93 -9.18 -21.79
N ALA A 550 -16.29 -10.08 -22.53
CA ALA A 550 -15.47 -9.72 -23.68
C ALA A 550 -16.22 -8.97 -24.79
N ARG A 551 -17.52 -9.22 -24.91
CA ARG A 551 -18.40 -8.63 -25.94
C ARG A 551 -19.25 -7.47 -25.41
N SER A 552 -18.96 -6.97 -24.20
CA SER A 552 -19.66 -5.83 -23.61
C SER A 552 -19.25 -4.53 -24.31
N LYS A 553 -20.24 -3.74 -24.75
CA LYS A 553 -19.98 -2.44 -25.39
C LYS A 553 -19.69 -1.37 -24.35
N VAL A 554 -20.31 -1.45 -23.17
CA VAL A 554 -20.03 -0.53 -22.05
C VAL A 554 -18.57 -0.64 -21.64
N LEU A 555 -18.04 -1.85 -21.48
CA LEU A 555 -16.64 -2.05 -21.09
C LEU A 555 -15.67 -1.53 -22.15
N SER A 556 -15.92 -1.82 -23.44
CA SER A 556 -15.06 -1.31 -24.53
C SER A 556 -15.09 0.21 -24.64
N ARG A 557 -16.28 0.83 -24.49
CA ARG A 557 -16.46 2.28 -24.52
C ARG A 557 -15.82 2.96 -23.32
N TRP A 558 -15.87 2.34 -22.14
CA TRP A 558 -15.15 2.81 -20.95
C TRP A 558 -13.64 2.77 -21.14
N LEU A 559 -13.08 1.68 -21.66
CA LEU A 559 -11.65 1.57 -21.98
C LEU A 559 -11.22 2.64 -22.98
N ALA A 560 -11.98 2.82 -24.06
CA ALA A 560 -11.69 3.83 -25.08
C ALA A 560 -11.74 5.27 -24.53
N ALA A 561 -12.43 5.52 -23.41
CA ALA A 561 -12.44 6.85 -22.77
C ALA A 561 -11.22 7.11 -21.87
N LEU A 562 -10.46 6.08 -21.49
CA LEU A 562 -9.33 6.20 -20.54
C LEU A 562 -8.19 7.10 -21.04
N PRO A 563 -7.72 7.03 -22.31
CA PRO A 563 -6.68 7.92 -22.80
C PRO A 563 -7.06 9.40 -22.70
N LEU A 564 -8.31 9.75 -23.04
CA LEU A 564 -8.81 11.12 -22.89
C LEU A 564 -8.85 11.55 -21.41
N GLN A 565 -9.28 10.67 -20.51
CA GLN A 565 -9.29 10.95 -19.07
C GLN A 565 -7.87 11.18 -18.55
N LEU A 566 -6.90 10.41 -19.02
CA LEU A 566 -5.49 10.57 -18.64
C LEU A 566 -4.93 11.94 -19.07
N VAL A 567 -5.30 12.44 -20.25
CA VAL A 567 -4.96 13.81 -20.70
C VAL A 567 -5.61 14.86 -19.81
N GLN A 568 -6.90 14.69 -19.47
CA GLN A 568 -7.63 15.67 -18.66
C GLN A 568 -7.18 15.71 -17.19
N LEU A 569 -6.70 14.59 -16.66
CA LEU A 569 -6.25 14.46 -15.29
C LEU A 569 -4.81 14.92 -15.11
N GLY A 570 -3.89 14.48 -15.98
CA GLY A 570 -2.46 14.84 -15.90
C GLY A 570 -1.92 14.71 -14.47
N SER A 571 -1.28 15.78 -13.99
CA SER A 571 -0.75 15.91 -12.61
C SER A 571 -1.78 16.22 -11.53
N ARG A 572 -3.05 16.49 -11.88
CA ARG A 572 -4.07 16.88 -10.89
C ARG A 572 -4.32 15.79 -9.84
N ASN A 573 -4.17 14.52 -10.23
CA ASN A 573 -4.30 13.36 -9.33
C ASN A 573 -3.37 12.21 -9.78
N PRO A 574 -2.09 12.20 -9.38
CA PRO A 574 -1.10 11.24 -9.89
C PRO A 574 -1.47 9.78 -9.58
N HIS A 575 -2.04 9.51 -8.40
CA HIS A 575 -2.49 8.15 -8.04
C HIS A 575 -3.58 7.61 -8.98
N LEU A 576 -4.50 8.47 -9.42
CA LEU A 576 -5.58 8.07 -10.32
C LEU A 576 -5.06 7.89 -11.75
N SER A 577 -4.16 8.78 -12.19
CA SER A 577 -3.45 8.64 -13.46
C SER A 577 -2.64 7.34 -13.53
N ALA A 578 -1.96 6.95 -12.44
CA ALA A 578 -1.19 5.69 -12.36
C ALA A 578 -2.08 4.43 -12.51
N GLN A 579 -3.25 4.41 -11.87
CA GLN A 579 -4.20 3.29 -12.00
C GLN A 579 -4.80 3.19 -13.41
N ILE A 580 -5.09 4.34 -14.03
CA ILE A 580 -5.54 4.38 -15.43
C ILE A 580 -4.44 3.82 -16.33
N LEU A 581 -3.19 4.28 -16.15
CA LEU A 581 -2.05 3.84 -16.94
C LEU A 581 -1.83 2.33 -16.89
N HIS A 582 -1.94 1.72 -15.72
CA HIS A 582 -1.84 0.27 -15.57
C HIS A 582 -2.86 -0.48 -16.45
N THR A 583 -4.12 0.00 -16.44
CA THR A 583 -5.19 -0.62 -17.24
C THR A 583 -4.99 -0.39 -18.73
N VAL A 584 -4.60 0.83 -19.14
CA VAL A 584 -4.33 1.18 -20.54
C VAL A 584 -3.17 0.35 -21.09
N GLN A 585 -2.09 0.17 -20.31
CA GLN A 585 -0.92 -0.61 -20.71
C GLN A 585 -1.27 -2.07 -20.97
N ALA A 586 -1.97 -2.73 -20.04
CA ALA A 586 -2.40 -4.10 -20.24
C ALA A 586 -3.35 -4.25 -21.44
N ALA A 587 -4.29 -3.32 -21.60
CA ALA A 587 -5.22 -3.32 -22.73
C ALA A 587 -4.53 -3.06 -24.09
N ALA A 588 -3.49 -2.22 -24.10
CA ALA A 588 -2.65 -1.98 -25.28
C ALA A 588 -1.80 -3.22 -25.61
N ALA A 589 -1.22 -3.89 -24.62
CA ALA A 589 -0.50 -5.14 -24.78
C ALA A 589 -1.38 -6.26 -25.36
N TRP A 590 -2.67 -6.29 -24.98
CA TRP A 590 -3.66 -7.20 -25.56
C TRP A 590 -4.24 -6.75 -26.91
N LYS A 591 -3.71 -5.68 -27.51
CA LYS A 591 -4.08 -5.16 -28.84
C LYS A 591 -5.58 -4.81 -28.97
N ASN A 592 -6.18 -4.23 -27.94
CA ASN A 592 -7.56 -3.77 -28.02
C ASN A 592 -7.72 -2.61 -29.03
N LYS A 593 -8.51 -2.81 -30.08
CA LYS A 593 -8.63 -1.87 -31.21
C LYS A 593 -9.21 -0.50 -30.83
N ASP A 594 -10.28 -0.49 -30.03
CA ASP A 594 -10.98 0.75 -29.64
C ASP A 594 -10.08 1.62 -28.76
N LEU A 595 -9.36 0.99 -27.82
CA LEU A 595 -8.38 1.66 -26.98
C LEU A 595 -7.22 2.21 -27.80
N LEU A 596 -6.62 1.41 -28.68
CA LEU A 596 -5.47 1.84 -29.49
C LEU A 596 -5.85 3.00 -30.42
N HIS A 597 -7.07 2.98 -30.98
CA HIS A 597 -7.58 4.11 -31.76
C HIS A 597 -7.69 5.39 -30.91
N SER A 598 -8.27 5.30 -29.71
CA SER A 598 -8.35 6.44 -28.78
C SER A 598 -6.98 6.95 -28.33
N LEU A 599 -6.05 6.03 -28.03
CA LEU A 599 -4.68 6.36 -27.66
C LEU A 599 -3.98 7.09 -28.81
N GLN A 600 -4.16 6.64 -30.06
CA GLN A 600 -3.64 7.30 -31.25
C GLN A 600 -4.20 8.72 -31.40
N THR A 601 -5.51 8.90 -31.22
CA THR A 601 -6.17 10.23 -31.31
C THR A 601 -5.64 11.22 -30.28
N HIS A 602 -5.28 10.74 -29.08
CA HIS A 602 -4.84 11.57 -27.97
C HIS A 602 -3.32 11.60 -27.74
N ALA A 603 -2.54 10.88 -28.57
CA ALA A 603 -1.09 10.73 -28.39
C ALA A 603 -0.36 12.08 -28.34
N CYS A 604 -0.60 13.00 -29.27
CA CYS A 604 0.09 14.30 -29.28
C CYS A 604 -0.17 15.13 -28.01
N ARG A 605 -1.34 14.97 -27.36
CA ARG A 605 -1.64 15.65 -26.09
C ARG A 605 -1.01 14.94 -24.89
N LEU A 606 -0.91 13.61 -24.91
CA LEU A 606 -0.25 12.85 -23.86
C LEU A 606 1.26 13.10 -23.82
N TYR A 607 1.87 13.21 -25.00
CA TYR A 607 3.30 13.43 -25.18
C TYR A 607 3.66 14.88 -25.51
N ASP A 608 2.82 15.84 -25.15
CA ASP A 608 3.17 17.24 -25.32
C ASP A 608 4.40 17.60 -24.44
N PRO A 609 5.43 18.24 -25.00
CA PRO A 609 6.70 18.50 -24.29
C PRO A 609 6.59 19.54 -23.16
N GLN A 610 5.47 20.25 -23.04
CA GLN A 610 5.23 21.27 -22.01
C GLN A 610 4.10 20.88 -21.07
N GLU A 611 2.95 20.50 -21.62
CA GLU A 611 1.71 20.22 -20.87
C GLU A 611 1.32 18.74 -20.85
N GLY A 612 2.12 17.88 -21.48
CA GLY A 612 1.79 16.47 -21.63
C GLY A 612 1.88 15.69 -20.31
N SER A 613 1.04 14.65 -20.19
CA SER A 613 1.07 13.74 -19.05
C SER A 613 2.45 13.07 -18.87
N VAL A 614 3.23 12.91 -19.95
CA VAL A 614 4.60 12.38 -19.89
C VAL A 614 5.55 13.26 -19.08
N VAL A 615 5.40 14.59 -19.14
CA VAL A 615 6.27 15.52 -18.41
C VAL A 615 5.73 15.80 -17.01
N LEU A 616 4.41 15.79 -16.84
CA LEU A 616 3.76 16.20 -15.60
C LEU A 616 3.63 15.10 -14.54
N LEU A 617 3.74 13.82 -14.91
CA LEU A 617 3.58 12.68 -13.99
C LEU A 617 4.90 12.23 -13.34
N PRO A 618 4.85 11.51 -12.20
CA PRO A 618 6.04 10.95 -11.55
C PRO A 618 6.78 9.90 -12.40
N MET A 619 8.07 9.69 -12.14
CA MET A 619 8.99 8.86 -12.93
C MET A 619 8.43 7.46 -13.30
N GLU A 620 7.81 6.74 -12.38
CA GLU A 620 7.21 5.42 -12.66
C GLU A 620 6.10 5.48 -13.71
N SER A 621 5.27 6.53 -13.65
CA SER A 621 4.20 6.77 -14.62
C SER A 621 4.76 7.27 -15.95
N GLN A 622 5.85 8.03 -15.94
CA GLN A 622 6.57 8.43 -17.16
C GLN A 622 7.09 7.19 -17.89
N GLN A 623 7.73 6.25 -17.18
CA GLN A 623 8.22 5.01 -17.78
C GLN A 623 7.09 4.20 -18.45
N ARG A 624 5.97 4.00 -17.77
CA ARG A 624 4.80 3.30 -18.36
C ARG A 624 4.24 4.02 -19.58
N LEU A 625 4.23 5.37 -19.57
CA LEU A 625 3.87 6.16 -20.74
C LEU A 625 4.84 5.94 -21.89
N MET A 626 6.16 5.87 -21.65
CA MET A 626 7.13 5.57 -22.71
C MET A 626 6.91 4.19 -23.31
N GLU A 627 6.64 3.18 -22.47
CA GLU A 627 6.32 1.82 -22.92
C GLU A 627 5.03 1.78 -23.78
N LEU A 628 4.07 2.69 -23.57
CA LEU A 628 2.87 2.79 -24.40
C LEU A 628 3.15 3.19 -25.85
N VAL A 629 4.25 3.91 -26.13
CA VAL A 629 4.66 4.28 -27.50
C VAL A 629 4.88 3.03 -28.36
N TYR A 630 5.38 1.95 -27.75
CA TYR A 630 5.61 0.67 -28.44
C TYR A 630 4.33 0.09 -29.05
N PHE A 631 3.21 0.21 -28.34
CA PHE A 631 1.92 -0.37 -28.74
C PHE A 631 1.15 0.49 -29.76
N LEU A 632 1.59 1.72 -30.04
CA LEU A 632 0.92 2.57 -31.02
C LEU A 632 0.98 1.92 -32.42
N PRO A 633 -0.16 1.88 -33.14
CA PRO A 633 -0.18 1.38 -34.51
C PRO A 633 0.69 2.21 -35.45
N LEU A 634 0.62 3.54 -35.35
CA LEU A 634 1.32 4.48 -36.21
C LEU A 634 1.95 5.60 -35.39
N LEU A 635 3.12 6.06 -35.80
CA LEU A 635 3.81 7.21 -35.20
C LEU A 635 3.83 8.37 -36.21
N PRO A 636 2.78 9.21 -36.25
CA PRO A 636 2.72 10.30 -37.22
C PRO A 636 3.79 11.37 -36.95
N PRO A 637 4.18 12.17 -37.95
CA PRO A 637 5.25 13.16 -37.83
C PRO A 637 4.99 14.19 -36.72
N ALA A 638 3.72 14.58 -36.50
CA ALA A 638 3.35 15.47 -35.40
C ALA A 638 3.69 14.87 -34.03
N LEU A 639 3.47 13.56 -33.85
CA LEU A 639 3.82 12.86 -32.61
C LEU A 639 5.33 12.73 -32.46
N LEU A 640 6.05 12.36 -33.53
CA LEU A 640 7.50 12.27 -33.51
C LEU A 640 8.15 13.61 -33.16
N SER A 641 7.60 14.73 -33.63
CA SER A 641 8.04 16.07 -33.22
C SER A 641 7.85 16.31 -31.72
N CYS A 642 6.69 15.94 -31.17
CA CYS A 642 6.43 16.00 -29.73
C CYS A 642 7.42 15.13 -28.92
N LEU A 643 7.68 13.90 -29.37
CA LEU A 643 8.62 12.97 -28.75
C LEU A 643 10.06 13.50 -28.76
N SER A 644 10.50 14.03 -29.91
CA SER A 644 11.84 14.63 -30.05
C SER A 644 12.00 15.84 -29.11
N ARG A 645 10.95 16.67 -28.99
CA ARG A 645 10.93 17.77 -28.03
C ARG A 645 10.92 17.27 -26.57
N CYS A 646 10.26 16.17 -26.26
CA CYS A 646 10.31 15.56 -24.92
C CYS A 646 11.74 15.12 -24.57
N CYS A 647 12.47 14.53 -25.52
CA CYS A 647 13.88 14.18 -25.34
C CYS A 647 14.75 15.42 -25.08
N THR A 648 14.46 16.57 -25.69
CA THR A 648 15.38 17.73 -25.65
C THR A 648 15.07 18.78 -24.58
N THR A 649 13.86 18.78 -23.99
CA THR A 649 13.48 19.81 -22.99
C THR A 649 14.06 19.60 -21.59
N GLY A 650 14.72 18.47 -21.32
CA GLY A 650 15.31 18.15 -20.00
C GLY A 650 14.28 17.84 -18.91
N ARG A 651 13.00 17.65 -19.27
CA ARG A 651 11.91 17.39 -18.33
C ARG A 651 11.72 15.91 -17.99
N ILE A 652 12.21 15.03 -18.86
CA ILE A 652 12.35 13.59 -18.62
C ILE A 652 13.82 13.26 -18.39
N SER A 653 14.11 12.20 -17.64
CA SER A 653 15.50 11.77 -17.42
C SER A 653 16.16 11.35 -18.74
N ALA A 654 17.48 11.53 -18.84
CA ALA A 654 18.24 11.14 -20.02
C ALA A 654 18.11 9.64 -20.35
N GLY A 655 18.02 8.79 -19.31
CA GLY A 655 17.77 7.35 -19.49
C GLY A 655 16.41 7.03 -20.09
N LEU A 656 15.35 7.76 -19.70
CA LEU A 656 14.02 7.59 -20.31
C LEU A 656 13.99 8.12 -21.75
N ALA A 657 14.68 9.24 -22.03
CA ALA A 657 14.82 9.76 -23.39
C ALA A 657 15.54 8.76 -24.31
N ALA A 658 16.62 8.15 -23.82
CA ALA A 658 17.35 7.10 -24.54
C ALA A 658 16.47 5.86 -24.79
N ALA A 659 15.72 5.41 -23.77
CA ALA A 659 14.77 4.31 -23.92
C ALA A 659 13.69 4.61 -24.98
N LEU A 660 13.19 5.84 -25.04
CA LEU A 660 12.23 6.27 -26.06
C LEU A 660 12.83 6.20 -27.47
N ILE A 661 14.07 6.65 -27.67
CA ILE A 661 14.75 6.56 -28.96
C ILE A 661 14.90 5.10 -29.39
N ARG A 662 15.28 4.21 -28.47
CA ARG A 662 15.33 2.75 -28.71
C ARG A 662 13.97 2.17 -29.10
N LEU A 663 12.89 2.61 -28.45
CA LEU A 663 11.54 2.16 -28.77
C LEU A 663 11.11 2.61 -30.18
N VAL A 664 11.41 3.86 -30.57
CA VAL A 664 11.14 4.35 -31.92
C VAL A 664 11.98 3.58 -32.95
N HIS A 665 13.26 3.33 -32.67
CA HIS A 665 14.13 2.49 -33.51
C HIS A 665 13.55 1.09 -33.68
N LEU A 666 13.14 0.42 -32.59
CA LEU A 666 12.52 -0.91 -32.61
C LEU A 666 11.23 -0.98 -33.43
N ARG A 667 10.51 0.15 -33.57
CA ARG A 667 9.28 0.25 -34.36
C ARG A 667 9.52 0.73 -35.81
N SER A 668 10.77 0.97 -36.18
CA SER A 668 11.19 1.27 -37.55
C SER A 668 11.48 0.00 -38.36
N SER A 669 11.45 0.10 -39.69
CA SER A 669 11.87 -0.96 -40.62
C SER A 669 13.37 -1.27 -40.56
N LEU A 670 14.16 -0.34 -40.01
CA LEU A 670 15.63 -0.32 -40.06
C LEU A 670 16.28 -1.03 -38.86
N CYS A 671 15.50 -1.35 -37.82
CA CYS A 671 15.96 -2.21 -36.76
C CYS A 671 16.07 -3.62 -37.32
N GLY A 672 17.30 -4.14 -37.49
CA GLY A 672 17.58 -5.45 -38.08
C GLY A 672 17.01 -6.66 -37.31
N TRP A 673 16.08 -6.43 -36.39
CA TRP A 673 15.46 -7.43 -35.53
C TRP A 673 14.10 -7.88 -36.11
N SER A 674 14.08 -9.06 -36.74
CA SER A 674 12.87 -9.66 -37.32
C SER A 674 12.11 -10.52 -36.30
N ALA A 675 11.69 -9.94 -35.17
CA ALA A 675 10.89 -10.66 -34.18
C ALA A 675 9.38 -10.53 -34.48
N GLY A 676 8.87 -11.40 -35.36
CA GLY A 676 7.43 -11.54 -35.64
C GLY A 676 6.85 -10.50 -36.60
N ARG A 677 5.72 -10.82 -37.25
CA ARG A 677 4.94 -9.93 -38.14
C ARG A 677 4.39 -8.72 -37.36
N GLN A 678 5.22 -7.78 -36.97
CA GLN A 678 4.81 -6.52 -36.38
C GLN A 678 4.84 -5.43 -37.45
N GLU A 679 3.72 -4.74 -37.64
CA GLU A 679 3.59 -3.68 -38.66
C GLU A 679 4.55 -2.54 -38.34
N VAL A 680 5.28 -2.08 -39.35
CA VAL A 680 6.19 -0.92 -39.29
C VAL A 680 5.36 0.32 -38.92
N ALA A 681 5.71 0.99 -37.82
CA ALA A 681 4.92 2.13 -37.31
C ALA A 681 5.41 3.49 -37.81
N VAL A 682 6.66 3.54 -38.28
CA VAL A 682 7.37 4.77 -38.67
C VAL A 682 7.86 4.60 -40.10
N SER A 683 7.63 5.59 -40.97
CA SER A 683 8.27 5.62 -42.28
C SER A 683 9.77 5.93 -42.12
N ASP A 684 10.60 5.45 -43.04
CA ASP A 684 12.05 5.68 -42.98
C ASP A 684 12.38 7.18 -42.97
N VAL A 685 11.63 7.98 -43.74
CA VAL A 685 11.79 9.44 -43.80
C VAL A 685 11.47 10.10 -42.46
N ASP A 686 10.34 9.73 -41.86
CA ASP A 686 9.93 10.27 -40.56
C ASP A 686 10.88 9.83 -39.44
N TYR A 687 11.44 8.62 -39.55
CA TYR A 687 12.43 8.08 -38.61
C TYR A 687 13.74 8.89 -38.64
N PHE A 688 14.32 9.12 -39.83
CA PHE A 688 15.52 9.95 -39.96
C PHE A 688 15.25 11.40 -39.56
N SER A 689 14.07 11.94 -39.86
CA SER A 689 13.65 13.28 -39.41
C SER A 689 13.59 13.37 -37.88
N PHE A 690 13.05 12.34 -37.22
CA PHE A 690 13.02 12.24 -35.75
C PHE A 690 14.42 12.16 -35.15
N LEU A 691 15.30 11.31 -35.69
CA LEU A 691 16.68 11.18 -35.20
C LEU A 691 17.45 12.49 -35.39
N PHE A 692 17.35 13.13 -36.56
CA PHE A 692 18.01 14.40 -36.83
C PHE A 692 17.51 15.51 -35.90
N SER A 693 16.19 15.64 -35.72
CA SER A 693 15.60 16.63 -34.81
C SER A 693 16.01 16.41 -33.35
N THR A 694 16.20 15.15 -32.96
CA THR A 694 16.63 14.78 -31.60
C THR A 694 18.13 14.99 -31.42
N LEU A 695 18.92 14.77 -32.48
CA LEU A 695 20.35 15.00 -32.54
C LEU A 695 20.71 16.48 -32.46
N THR A 696 19.92 17.38 -33.07
CA THR A 696 20.21 18.81 -33.01
C THR A 696 20.07 19.39 -31.60
N GLY A 697 19.27 18.77 -30.73
CA GLY A 697 19.07 19.19 -29.35
C GLY A 697 18.22 20.46 -29.16
N PHE A 698 18.01 21.21 -30.23
CA PHE A 698 17.24 22.45 -30.26
C PHE A 698 16.17 22.38 -31.35
N SER A 699 14.99 22.92 -31.04
CA SER A 699 13.91 23.08 -32.03
C SER A 699 14.26 24.17 -33.02
N SER A 700 13.71 24.09 -34.24
CA SER A 700 13.87 25.11 -35.28
C SER A 700 13.58 26.53 -34.76
N ASP A 701 12.52 26.70 -33.98
CA ASP A 701 12.15 28.01 -33.40
C ASP A 701 13.20 28.54 -32.42
N LYS A 702 13.84 27.66 -31.64
CA LYS A 702 14.89 28.05 -30.70
C LYS A 702 16.18 28.42 -31.44
N LEU A 703 16.55 27.66 -32.47
CA LEU A 703 17.70 27.98 -33.31
C LEU A 703 17.51 29.31 -34.05
N ALA A 704 16.31 29.57 -34.57
CA ALA A 704 15.96 30.85 -35.19
C ALA A 704 16.00 32.01 -34.18
N ALA A 705 15.47 31.80 -32.98
CA ALA A 705 15.55 32.81 -31.90
C ALA A 705 17.00 33.12 -31.50
N LEU A 706 17.89 32.12 -31.48
CA LEU A 706 19.32 32.32 -31.21
C LEU A 706 20.02 33.13 -32.28
N GLN A 707 19.59 33.08 -33.55
CA GLN A 707 20.16 33.94 -34.60
C GLN A 707 19.83 35.43 -34.42
N HIS A 708 18.79 35.74 -33.64
CA HIS A 708 18.33 37.11 -33.38
C HIS A 708 18.66 37.58 -31.95
N ALA A 709 19.35 36.76 -31.16
CA ALA A 709 19.78 37.14 -29.80
C ALA A 709 20.87 38.22 -29.87
N GLY A 710 20.77 39.26 -29.04
CA GLY A 710 21.71 40.38 -29.03
C GLY A 710 23.12 40.01 -28.56
N GLU A 711 24.08 40.89 -28.87
CA GLU A 711 25.53 40.74 -28.66
C GLU A 711 25.94 40.42 -27.19
N ASP A 712 25.07 40.68 -26.21
CA ASP A 712 25.36 40.47 -24.78
C ASP A 712 25.43 38.99 -24.34
N THR A 713 25.00 38.03 -25.18
CA THR A 713 24.92 36.59 -24.81
C THR A 713 25.80 35.65 -25.63
N VAL A 714 26.36 36.12 -26.74
CA VAL A 714 27.10 35.28 -27.70
C VAL A 714 28.32 36.05 -28.18
N LEU A 715 29.49 35.41 -28.16
CA LEU A 715 30.72 36.01 -28.66
C LEU A 715 30.61 36.28 -30.16
N PRO A 716 31.06 37.46 -30.64
CA PRO A 716 31.09 37.75 -32.07
C PRO A 716 32.01 36.77 -32.81
N PRO A 717 31.71 36.44 -34.07
CA PRO A 717 32.55 35.53 -34.85
C PRO A 717 33.95 36.14 -35.01
N SER A 718 34.97 35.33 -34.75
CA SER A 718 36.38 35.69 -34.85
C SER A 718 37.07 34.78 -35.87
N PRO A 719 38.23 35.15 -36.41
CA PRO A 719 38.97 34.26 -37.31
C PRO A 719 39.40 32.93 -36.66
N LEU A 720 39.49 32.84 -35.32
CA LEU A 720 39.67 31.57 -34.58
C LEU A 720 38.36 30.86 -34.21
N SER A 721 37.24 31.56 -34.22
CA SER A 721 35.89 31.03 -33.95
C SER A 721 34.93 31.47 -35.07
N PRO A 722 35.02 30.88 -36.27
CA PRO A 722 34.22 31.27 -37.43
C PRO A 722 32.71 31.12 -37.20
N LEU A 723 32.31 30.28 -36.23
CA LEU A 723 30.94 30.18 -35.73
C LEU A 723 30.84 30.78 -34.34
N SER A 724 29.79 31.56 -34.11
CA SER A 724 29.43 32.06 -32.79
C SER A 724 28.83 30.94 -31.95
N VAL A 725 29.59 30.40 -30.99
CA VAL A 725 29.15 29.24 -30.20
C VAL A 725 28.34 29.69 -28.98
N TYR A 726 27.13 29.16 -28.85
CA TYR A 726 26.30 29.36 -27.65
C TYR A 726 26.66 28.32 -26.58
N PRO A 727 27.19 28.71 -25.41
CA PRO A 727 27.60 27.77 -24.37
C PRO A 727 26.39 27.22 -23.62
N THR A 728 26.16 25.90 -23.70
CA THR A 728 25.08 25.25 -22.95
C THR A 728 25.49 24.94 -21.51
N LEU A 729 24.51 24.98 -20.59
CA LEU A 729 24.70 24.60 -19.19
C LEU A 729 25.13 23.13 -19.08
N GLN A 730 26.00 22.81 -18.12
CA GLN A 730 26.53 21.46 -17.90
C GLN A 730 25.44 20.38 -17.82
N GLU A 731 24.33 20.63 -17.13
CA GLU A 731 23.22 19.68 -16.99
C GLU A 731 22.52 19.42 -18.33
N GLN A 732 22.24 20.49 -19.10
CA GLN A 732 21.63 20.40 -20.42
C GLN A 732 22.56 19.69 -21.41
N PHE A 733 23.86 20.00 -21.38
CA PHE A 733 24.87 19.32 -22.20
C PHE A 733 24.93 17.83 -21.85
N SER A 734 25.03 17.48 -20.57
CA SER A 734 25.14 16.08 -20.13
C SER A 734 23.90 15.26 -20.48
N HIS A 735 22.72 15.87 -20.38
CA HIS A 735 21.45 15.24 -20.79
C HIS A 735 21.41 14.99 -22.30
N HIS A 736 21.74 16.01 -23.10
CA HIS A 736 21.79 15.89 -24.55
C HIS A 736 22.87 14.90 -25.00
N TRP A 737 24.01 14.84 -24.33
CA TRP A 737 25.11 13.95 -24.66
C TRP A 737 24.71 12.46 -24.61
N VAL A 738 23.93 12.06 -23.60
CA VAL A 738 23.38 10.69 -23.52
C VAL A 738 22.45 10.40 -24.70
N ILE A 739 21.66 11.39 -25.13
CA ILE A 739 20.78 11.28 -26.30
C ILE A 739 21.60 11.12 -27.59
N VAL A 740 22.67 11.90 -27.75
CA VAL A 740 23.57 11.82 -28.90
C VAL A 740 24.18 10.43 -29.02
N GLU A 741 24.67 9.87 -27.91
CA GLU A 741 25.23 8.50 -27.89
C GLU A 741 24.18 7.45 -28.28
N GLU A 742 22.94 7.60 -27.83
CA GLU A 742 21.85 6.69 -28.22
C GLU A 742 21.48 6.82 -29.70
N VAL A 743 21.41 8.04 -30.24
CA VAL A 743 21.16 8.28 -31.67
C VAL A 743 22.29 7.69 -32.51
N CYS A 744 23.56 7.88 -32.10
CA CYS A 744 24.72 7.25 -32.74
C CYS A 744 24.56 5.73 -32.77
N HIS A 745 24.25 5.12 -31.63
CA HIS A 745 24.05 3.67 -31.53
C HIS A 745 22.94 3.18 -32.46
N CYS A 746 21.80 3.88 -32.52
CA CYS A 746 20.70 3.52 -33.41
C CYS A 746 21.04 3.69 -34.91
N LEU A 747 21.94 4.61 -35.25
CA LEU A 747 22.39 4.81 -36.64
C LEU A 747 23.45 3.76 -37.04
N GLU A 748 24.32 3.35 -36.11
CA GLU A 748 25.34 2.31 -36.33
C GLU A 748 24.75 0.92 -36.62
N THR A 749 23.56 0.63 -36.06
CA THR A 749 22.83 -0.63 -36.25
C THR A 749 22.10 -0.71 -37.60
N VAL A 750 21.97 0.40 -38.33
CA VAL A 750 21.34 0.41 -39.65
C VAL A 750 22.28 -0.24 -40.67
N GLY A 751 21.79 -1.26 -41.38
CA GLY A 751 22.61 -2.04 -42.31
C GLY A 751 23.19 -1.25 -43.50
N ALA A 752 22.56 -0.15 -43.91
CA ALA A 752 22.96 0.68 -45.05
C ALA A 752 23.67 1.98 -44.60
N ARG A 753 24.85 1.85 -43.99
CA ARG A 753 25.59 2.98 -43.39
C ARG A 753 25.90 4.12 -44.35
N SER A 754 26.27 3.82 -45.59
CA SER A 754 26.57 4.84 -46.62
C SER A 754 25.36 5.72 -46.95
N GLN A 755 24.19 5.10 -47.13
CA GLN A 755 22.94 5.83 -47.39
C GLN A 755 22.50 6.64 -46.18
N CYS A 756 22.69 6.11 -44.95
CA CYS A 756 22.42 6.85 -43.72
C CYS A 756 23.30 8.10 -43.63
N PHE A 757 24.59 7.96 -43.96
CA PHE A 757 25.53 9.06 -44.01
C PHE A 757 25.11 10.11 -45.05
N ASP A 758 24.73 9.71 -46.26
CA ASP A 758 24.29 10.64 -47.30
C ASP A 758 23.03 11.41 -46.90
N VAL A 759 22.04 10.74 -46.28
CA VAL A 759 20.83 11.37 -45.75
C VAL A 759 21.18 12.39 -44.67
N LEU A 760 22.05 12.01 -43.73
CA LEU A 760 22.47 12.90 -42.65
C LEU A 760 23.28 14.09 -43.16
N GLN A 761 24.24 13.87 -44.06
CA GLN A 761 25.03 14.92 -44.69
C GLN A 761 24.13 15.94 -45.38
N ASN A 762 23.15 15.48 -46.17
CA ASN A 762 22.19 16.36 -46.83
C ASN A 762 21.33 17.12 -45.81
N ALA A 763 20.94 16.51 -44.69
CA ALA A 763 20.20 17.18 -43.63
C ALA A 763 21.03 18.27 -42.94
N ILE A 764 22.32 18.02 -42.67
CA ILE A 764 23.23 19.02 -42.08
C ILE A 764 23.45 20.18 -43.04
N CYS A 765 23.82 19.88 -44.29
CA CYS A 765 24.08 20.90 -45.32
C CYS A 765 22.85 21.75 -45.66
N LYS A 766 21.64 21.22 -45.51
CA LYS A 766 20.43 21.97 -45.81
C LYS A 766 19.95 22.83 -44.63
N ASN A 767 20.11 22.36 -43.40
CA ASN A 767 19.45 22.98 -42.24
C ASN A 767 20.41 23.73 -41.29
N LEU A 768 21.70 23.43 -41.28
CA LEU A 768 22.62 23.93 -40.24
C LEU A 768 23.76 24.80 -40.79
N THR A 769 24.23 24.57 -42.01
CA THR A 769 25.39 25.32 -42.57
C THR A 769 25.12 26.79 -42.84
N GLY A 770 23.85 27.23 -42.82
CA GLY A 770 23.45 28.63 -42.97
C GLY A 770 23.31 29.40 -41.66
N LEU A 771 23.56 28.77 -40.50
CA LEU A 771 23.42 29.39 -39.19
C LEU A 771 24.74 30.07 -38.77
N GLN A 772 24.65 31.27 -38.20
CA GLN A 772 25.82 31.98 -37.65
C GLN A 772 26.07 31.61 -36.19
N VAL A 773 25.00 31.44 -35.41
CA VAL A 773 25.07 31.03 -34.00
C VAL A 773 24.72 29.55 -33.86
N LEU A 774 25.60 28.76 -33.24
CA LEU A 774 25.38 27.32 -33.03
C LEU A 774 25.64 26.92 -31.58
N PRO A 775 24.76 26.15 -30.91
CA PRO A 775 25.04 25.62 -29.58
C PRO A 775 26.23 24.66 -29.58
N ASP A 776 27.07 24.75 -28.54
CA ASP A 776 28.21 23.84 -28.33
C ASP A 776 27.80 22.36 -28.30
N SER A 777 26.66 22.06 -27.68
CA SER A 777 26.08 20.72 -27.61
C SER A 777 25.72 20.17 -28.99
N THR A 778 25.20 21.03 -29.87
CA THR A 778 24.83 20.66 -31.25
C THR A 778 26.08 20.48 -32.09
N ALA A 779 27.05 21.38 -31.99
CA ALA A 779 28.32 21.26 -32.71
C ALA A 779 29.07 19.97 -32.33
N ALA A 780 29.14 19.65 -31.04
CA ALA A 780 29.73 18.40 -30.55
C ALA A 780 28.93 17.17 -31.02
N ALA A 781 27.59 17.23 -31.01
CA ALA A 781 26.74 16.14 -31.51
C ALA A 781 26.99 15.81 -32.98
N LEU A 782 27.15 16.84 -33.82
CA LEU A 782 27.42 16.68 -35.25
C LEU A 782 28.77 16.05 -35.52
N LEU A 783 29.83 16.54 -34.85
CA LEU A 783 31.17 15.96 -34.95
C LEU A 783 31.16 14.49 -34.51
N ARG A 784 30.46 14.17 -33.42
CA ARG A 784 30.33 12.80 -32.91
C ARG A 784 29.63 11.87 -33.90
N VAL A 785 28.47 12.25 -34.45
CA VAL A 785 27.71 11.40 -35.38
C VAL A 785 28.44 11.22 -36.71
N VAL A 786 29.05 12.29 -37.24
CA VAL A 786 29.82 12.18 -38.49
C VAL A 786 31.00 11.22 -38.30
N SER A 787 31.76 11.38 -37.22
CA SER A 787 32.89 10.49 -36.89
C SER A 787 32.44 9.04 -36.64
N CYS A 788 31.22 8.86 -36.13
CA CYS A 788 30.61 7.55 -35.86
C CYS A 788 30.25 6.78 -37.14
N LEU A 789 29.70 7.48 -38.13
CA LEU A 789 29.14 6.88 -39.34
C LEU A 789 30.12 6.76 -40.51
N LEU A 790 31.27 7.44 -40.42
CA LEU A 790 32.29 7.41 -41.47
C LEU A 790 33.06 6.09 -41.48
N ASP A 791 32.89 5.32 -42.55
CA ASP A 791 33.82 4.26 -42.93
C ASP A 791 34.93 4.82 -43.85
N LEU A 792 36.15 4.27 -43.76
CA LEU A 792 37.36 4.69 -44.51
C LEU A 792 37.19 4.77 -46.05
N SER A 793 36.13 4.17 -46.59
CA SER A 793 35.81 4.13 -48.02
C SER A 793 35.02 5.35 -48.52
N PHE A 794 34.55 6.25 -47.65
CA PHE A 794 33.66 7.34 -48.04
C PHE A 794 34.25 8.72 -47.69
N LEU A 795 34.10 9.68 -48.60
CA LEU A 795 34.55 11.05 -48.43
C LEU A 795 33.35 11.96 -48.19
N PRO A 796 33.33 12.75 -47.09
CA PRO A 796 32.33 13.78 -46.90
C PRO A 796 32.43 14.84 -48.00
N ASN A 797 31.31 15.50 -48.32
CA ASN A 797 31.30 16.59 -49.27
C ASN A 797 32.08 17.81 -48.73
N GLU A 798 32.56 18.68 -49.63
CA GLU A 798 33.37 19.85 -49.26
C GLU A 798 32.62 20.83 -48.34
N VAL A 799 31.30 20.96 -48.51
CA VAL A 799 30.47 21.87 -47.71
C VAL A 799 30.41 21.41 -46.25
N LEU A 800 30.18 20.12 -46.02
CA LEU A 800 30.17 19.50 -44.70
C LEU A 800 31.56 19.55 -44.08
N LEU A 801 32.62 19.24 -44.84
CA LEU A 801 34.00 19.29 -44.33
C LEU A 801 34.38 20.69 -43.82
N ARG A 802 34.04 21.76 -44.57
CA ARG A 802 34.26 23.13 -44.11
C ARG A 802 33.45 23.44 -42.86
N PHE A 803 32.17 23.12 -42.87
CA PHE A 803 31.32 23.36 -41.70
C PHE A 803 31.78 22.62 -40.44
N LEU A 804 32.25 21.37 -40.58
CA LEU A 804 32.83 20.62 -39.45
C LEU A 804 34.17 21.20 -39.00
N SER A 805 34.97 21.75 -39.93
CA SER A 805 36.20 22.48 -39.61
C SER A 805 35.88 23.71 -38.74
N ASP A 806 34.87 24.47 -39.16
CA ASP A 806 34.40 25.66 -38.43
C ASP A 806 33.85 25.29 -37.05
N CYS A 807 33.10 24.18 -36.94
CA CYS A 807 32.64 23.65 -35.66
C CYS A 807 33.81 23.23 -34.75
N CYS A 808 34.80 22.51 -35.28
CA CYS A 808 35.98 22.08 -34.53
C CYS A 808 36.78 23.26 -33.98
N LEU A 809 37.09 24.25 -34.82
CA LEU A 809 37.83 25.44 -34.39
C LEU A 809 37.08 26.22 -33.31
N SER A 810 35.78 26.44 -33.52
CA SER A 810 34.97 27.22 -32.59
C SER A 810 34.73 26.50 -31.24
N LEU A 811 34.73 25.16 -31.23
CA LEU A 811 34.67 24.38 -29.98
C LEU A 811 36.01 24.33 -29.25
N LEU A 812 37.13 24.24 -29.99
CA LEU A 812 38.46 24.25 -29.40
C LEU A 812 38.80 25.62 -28.80
N SER A 813 38.41 26.72 -29.45
CA SER A 813 38.58 28.06 -28.88
C SER A 813 37.75 28.28 -27.61
N LEU A 814 36.51 27.77 -27.57
CA LEU A 814 35.68 27.77 -26.35
C LEU A 814 36.35 27.04 -25.19
N LEU A 815 37.00 25.89 -25.45
CA LEU A 815 37.67 25.09 -24.44
C LEU A 815 38.89 25.78 -23.81
N GLU A 816 39.61 26.60 -24.59
CA GLU A 816 40.78 27.35 -24.10
C GLU A 816 40.34 28.57 -23.26
N GLN A 817 39.25 29.24 -23.66
CA GLN A 817 38.68 30.36 -22.88
C GLN A 817 38.11 29.93 -21.52
N GLU A 818 37.64 28.68 -21.37
CA GLU A 818 37.12 28.14 -20.12
C GLU A 818 38.23 27.66 -19.12
N GLN A 819 39.51 27.63 -19.52
CA GLN A 819 40.63 27.11 -18.69
C GLN A 819 40.89 27.88 -17.38
N GLY A 820 40.25 29.04 -17.18
CA GLY A 820 40.41 29.84 -15.96
C GLY A 820 39.49 29.48 -14.78
N ILE A 821 38.40 28.72 -14.96
CA ILE A 821 37.31 28.69 -13.94
C ILE A 821 37.01 27.30 -13.35
N THR A 822 37.17 26.17 -14.04
CA THR A 822 37.03 24.82 -13.42
C THR A 822 37.68 23.73 -14.27
N ASP A 823 38.82 23.20 -13.82
CA ASP A 823 39.73 22.36 -14.61
C ASP A 823 39.24 20.93 -14.95
N ASN A 824 38.00 20.53 -14.63
CA ASN A 824 37.53 19.13 -14.81
C ASN A 824 36.00 19.01 -14.96
N SER A 825 35.38 19.80 -15.84
CA SER A 825 33.96 19.57 -16.17
C SER A 825 33.83 18.37 -17.13
N LYS A 826 32.85 17.48 -16.89
CA LYS A 826 32.53 16.35 -17.80
C LYS A 826 32.20 16.83 -19.23
N LYS A 827 31.73 18.07 -19.37
CA LYS A 827 31.45 18.70 -20.67
C LYS A 827 32.74 18.96 -21.43
N SER A 828 33.74 19.57 -20.80
CA SER A 828 35.01 19.89 -21.44
C SER A 828 35.76 18.62 -21.89
N GLU A 829 35.71 17.55 -21.09
CA GLU A 829 36.27 16.24 -21.47
C GLU A 829 35.55 15.63 -22.69
N ALA A 830 34.21 15.66 -22.72
CA ALA A 830 33.43 15.15 -23.83
C ALA A 830 33.70 15.94 -25.13
N VAL A 831 33.68 17.28 -25.07
CA VAL A 831 33.95 18.13 -26.24
C VAL A 831 35.38 17.89 -26.75
N ARG A 832 36.39 17.84 -25.87
CA ARG A 832 37.78 17.50 -26.24
C ARG A 832 37.85 16.14 -26.93
N GLY A 833 37.25 15.12 -26.35
CA GLY A 833 37.23 13.76 -26.91
C GLY A 833 36.63 13.71 -28.31
N VAL A 834 35.54 14.44 -28.54
CA VAL A 834 34.87 14.51 -29.85
C VAL A 834 35.70 15.23 -30.90
N CYS A 835 36.30 16.37 -30.56
CA CYS A 835 37.17 17.09 -31.49
C CYS A 835 38.36 16.21 -31.92
N LEU A 836 38.97 15.48 -30.98
CA LEU A 836 40.07 14.56 -31.28
C LEU A 836 39.63 13.36 -32.12
N ALA A 837 38.48 12.76 -31.80
CA ALA A 837 37.90 11.68 -32.59
C ALA A 837 37.57 12.13 -34.02
N ALA A 838 37.04 13.34 -34.19
CA ALA A 838 36.75 13.89 -35.51
C ALA A 838 38.01 14.22 -36.31
N LEU A 839 39.00 14.88 -35.70
CA LEU A 839 40.26 15.24 -36.35
C LEU A 839 41.09 14.01 -36.78
N SER A 840 40.95 12.89 -36.06
CA SER A 840 41.63 11.63 -36.39
C SER A 840 40.82 10.75 -37.36
N GLY A 841 39.50 10.69 -37.19
CA GLY A 841 38.63 9.80 -37.96
C GLY A 841 38.11 10.36 -39.29
N VAL A 842 37.88 11.68 -39.39
CA VAL A 842 37.31 12.31 -40.58
C VAL A 842 38.41 12.65 -41.60
N PRO A 843 38.39 12.05 -42.81
CA PRO A 843 39.40 12.34 -43.83
C PRO A 843 39.45 13.83 -44.19
N ARG A 844 40.65 14.40 -44.29
CA ARG A 844 40.92 15.80 -44.67
C ARG A 844 40.46 16.89 -43.67
N LEU A 845 39.77 16.53 -42.58
CA LEU A 845 39.28 17.53 -41.61
C LEU A 845 40.43 18.28 -40.92
N LEU A 846 41.42 17.58 -40.37
CA LEU A 846 42.58 18.22 -39.74
C LEU A 846 43.33 19.15 -40.70
N ARG A 847 43.45 18.75 -41.97
CA ARG A 847 44.10 19.58 -42.98
C ARG A 847 43.35 20.89 -43.21
N LEU A 848 42.01 20.83 -43.27
CA LEU A 848 41.18 22.03 -43.43
C LEU A 848 41.25 22.92 -42.20
N VAL A 849 41.19 22.34 -41.00
CA VAL A 849 41.35 23.07 -39.73
C VAL A 849 42.67 23.84 -39.71
N LEU A 850 43.78 23.20 -40.11
CA LEU A 850 45.08 23.88 -40.21
C LEU A 850 45.14 24.94 -41.32
N GLN A 851 44.40 24.77 -42.41
CA GLN A 851 44.33 25.75 -43.51
C GLN A 851 43.52 26.98 -43.15
N SER A 852 42.50 26.86 -42.30
CA SER A 852 41.68 27.98 -41.82
C SER A 852 42.38 28.86 -40.78
N LEU A 853 43.54 28.45 -40.24
CA LEU A 853 44.31 29.21 -39.28
C LEU A 853 45.18 30.27 -39.99
N HIS A 854 44.57 31.39 -40.36
CA HIS A 854 45.27 32.54 -40.93
C HIS A 854 45.78 33.48 -39.84
N VAL A 855 47.05 33.31 -39.45
CA VAL A 855 47.69 34.11 -38.39
C VAL A 855 47.67 35.61 -38.68
N SER A 856 47.65 36.03 -39.95
CA SER A 856 47.61 37.44 -40.35
C SER A 856 46.34 38.17 -39.92
N ASP A 857 45.25 37.45 -39.65
CA ASP A 857 43.93 38.01 -39.43
C ASP A 857 43.58 38.06 -37.93
N LEU A 858 44.49 37.61 -37.06
CA LEU A 858 44.27 37.44 -35.62
C LEU A 858 44.72 38.66 -34.80
N CYS A 859 44.06 38.87 -33.66
CA CYS A 859 44.44 39.88 -32.66
C CYS A 859 45.49 39.35 -31.66
N GLU A 860 46.14 40.23 -30.88
CA GLU A 860 47.19 39.82 -29.92
C GLU A 860 46.71 38.79 -28.87
N GLU A 861 45.48 38.94 -28.36
CA GLU A 861 44.87 37.99 -27.42
C GLU A 861 44.61 36.61 -28.05
N GLU A 862 44.36 36.57 -29.35
CA GLU A 862 44.05 35.36 -30.13
C GLU A 862 45.32 34.54 -30.44
N PHE A 863 46.51 35.17 -30.51
CA PHE A 863 47.77 34.44 -30.69
C PHE A 863 48.04 33.47 -29.53
N SER A 864 47.75 33.89 -28.30
CA SER A 864 47.89 33.05 -27.12
C SER A 864 46.95 31.83 -27.15
N GLN A 865 45.68 32.05 -27.53
CA GLN A 865 44.66 31.01 -27.66
C GLN A 865 45.01 30.00 -28.77
N LEU A 866 45.47 30.51 -29.92
CA LEU A 866 45.90 29.67 -31.04
C LEU A 866 47.09 28.78 -30.64
N ALA A 867 48.07 29.33 -29.94
CA ALA A 867 49.24 28.59 -29.52
C ALA A 867 48.94 27.52 -28.45
N GLN A 868 48.03 27.81 -27.52
CA GLN A 868 47.55 26.83 -26.54
C GLN A 868 46.76 25.71 -27.23
N MET A 869 45.87 26.04 -28.16
CA MET A 869 45.13 25.06 -28.96
C MET A 869 46.07 24.15 -29.78
N LEU A 870 47.06 24.72 -30.49
CA LEU A 870 48.04 23.94 -31.25
C LEU A 870 48.92 23.07 -30.33
N SER A 871 49.32 23.59 -29.16
CA SER A 871 50.06 22.82 -28.15
C SER A 871 49.25 21.64 -27.64
N PHE A 872 47.96 21.86 -27.35
CA PHE A 872 47.02 20.80 -26.97
C PHE A 872 46.94 19.72 -28.05
N LEU A 873 46.69 20.09 -29.31
CA LEU A 873 46.58 19.14 -30.43
C LEU A 873 47.87 18.34 -30.66
N LEU A 874 49.04 18.98 -30.52
CA LEU A 874 50.35 18.32 -30.67
C LEU A 874 50.66 17.34 -29.54
N ARG A 875 50.16 17.58 -28.32
CA ARG A 875 50.35 16.64 -27.19
C ARG A 875 49.55 15.34 -27.36
N GLN A 876 48.57 15.28 -28.27
CA GLN A 876 47.69 14.11 -28.43
C GLN A 876 48.31 13.03 -29.32
N SER A 877 48.45 11.82 -28.77
CA SER A 877 49.04 10.67 -29.47
C SER A 877 48.24 10.22 -30.69
N GLN A 878 46.90 10.33 -30.65
CA GLN A 878 45.99 9.93 -31.72
C GLN A 878 46.17 10.76 -33.01
N LEU A 879 46.61 12.01 -32.89
CA LEU A 879 46.77 12.92 -34.03
C LEU A 879 48.18 12.89 -34.63
N ARG A 880 49.15 12.22 -33.99
CA ARG A 880 50.57 12.28 -34.38
C ARG A 880 50.79 11.96 -35.87
N ASN A 881 50.19 10.88 -36.37
CA ASN A 881 50.34 10.49 -37.78
C ASN A 881 49.69 11.49 -38.74
N HIS A 882 48.54 12.04 -38.38
CA HIS A 882 47.84 13.05 -39.18
C HIS A 882 48.56 14.40 -39.17
N MET A 883 49.19 14.76 -38.05
CA MET A 883 50.04 15.96 -37.92
C MET A 883 51.31 15.82 -38.77
N LEU A 884 51.96 14.65 -38.76
CA LEU A 884 53.11 14.37 -39.63
C LEU A 884 52.75 14.47 -41.12
N ALA A 885 51.57 13.98 -41.51
CA ALA A 885 51.07 14.10 -42.88
C ALA A 885 50.82 15.56 -43.33
N ASN A 886 50.63 16.49 -42.38
CA ASN A 886 50.40 17.92 -42.63
C ASN A 886 51.55 18.82 -42.13
N ALA A 887 52.76 18.27 -41.95
CA ALA A 887 53.89 18.96 -41.34
C ALA A 887 54.26 20.30 -42.02
N ALA A 888 54.12 20.40 -43.35
CA ALA A 888 54.39 21.63 -44.10
C ALA A 888 53.42 22.77 -43.76
N LEU A 889 52.12 22.46 -43.59
CA LEU A 889 51.11 23.45 -43.20
C LEU A 889 51.33 23.90 -41.75
N LEU A 890 51.61 22.95 -40.86
CA LEU A 890 51.91 23.23 -39.46
C LEU A 890 53.16 24.11 -39.31
N GLN A 891 54.20 23.84 -40.11
CA GLN A 891 55.42 24.66 -40.15
C GLN A 891 55.11 26.10 -40.59
N HIS A 892 54.25 26.29 -41.59
CA HIS A 892 53.87 27.62 -42.06
C HIS A 892 53.11 28.41 -40.98
N VAL A 893 52.12 27.80 -40.32
CA VAL A 893 51.33 28.45 -39.26
C VAL A 893 52.22 28.84 -38.07
N ILE A 894 53.15 27.98 -37.65
CA ILE A 894 54.08 28.28 -36.55
C ILE A 894 55.09 29.35 -36.94
N GLN A 895 55.62 29.32 -38.17
CA GLN A 895 56.52 30.37 -38.68
C GLN A 895 55.82 31.73 -38.70
N ASP A 896 54.57 31.79 -39.14
CA ASP A 896 53.81 33.04 -39.12
C ASP A 896 53.53 33.52 -37.69
N LEU A 897 53.10 32.63 -36.78
CA LEU A 897 52.95 32.96 -35.35
C LEU A 897 54.23 33.57 -34.76
N THR A 898 55.39 32.95 -35.02
CA THR A 898 56.68 33.47 -34.52
C THR A 898 57.09 34.80 -35.16
N ARG A 899 56.64 35.11 -36.37
CA ARG A 899 56.93 36.39 -37.06
C ARG A 899 56.08 37.53 -36.54
N TYR A 900 54.80 37.29 -36.25
CA TYR A 900 53.89 38.31 -35.75
C TYR A 900 54.07 38.60 -34.24
N CYS A 901 54.67 37.68 -33.48
CA CYS A 901 54.88 37.82 -32.02
C CYS A 901 56.26 38.41 -31.59
N GLN A 902 56.90 39.28 -32.39
CA GLN A 902 58.30 39.75 -32.16
C GLN A 902 58.50 40.79 -31.02
N GLY A 903 57.76 40.72 -29.91
CA GLY A 903 57.86 41.63 -28.75
C GLY A 903 58.58 41.05 -27.51
N GLU A 904 59.10 41.90 -26.62
CA GLU A 904 59.84 41.51 -25.39
C GLU A 904 58.99 40.81 -24.30
N ALA A 905 57.66 40.76 -24.44
CA ALA A 905 56.77 40.02 -23.54
C ALA A 905 56.70 38.54 -23.95
N GLN A 906 57.73 37.78 -23.59
CA GLN A 906 57.77 36.33 -23.75
C GLN A 906 56.68 35.65 -22.92
N GLU A 907 55.62 35.21 -23.58
CA GLU A 907 54.60 34.39 -22.94
C GLU A 907 55.01 32.90 -23.00
N GLN A 908 55.01 32.23 -21.84
CA GLN A 908 55.43 30.83 -21.65
C GLN A 908 54.77 29.83 -22.63
N TRP A 909 53.63 30.18 -23.23
CA TRP A 909 52.94 29.36 -24.21
C TRP A 909 53.68 29.21 -25.54
N LEU A 910 54.47 30.20 -25.98
CA LEU A 910 55.18 30.12 -27.27
C LEU A 910 56.34 29.13 -27.17
N THR A 911 57.05 29.15 -26.04
CA THR A 911 58.09 28.17 -25.71
C THR A 911 57.52 26.76 -25.58
N ASP A 912 56.34 26.61 -24.95
CA ASP A 912 55.64 25.33 -24.82
C ASP A 912 55.20 24.78 -26.18
N LEU A 913 54.70 25.64 -27.07
CA LEU A 913 54.30 25.26 -28.43
C LEU A 913 55.51 24.78 -29.25
N LEU A 914 56.61 25.52 -29.25
CA LEU A 914 57.84 25.15 -29.96
C LEU A 914 58.44 23.86 -29.40
N TYR A 915 58.37 23.65 -28.08
CA TYR A 915 58.74 22.38 -27.46
C TYR A 915 57.85 21.23 -27.95
N CYS A 916 56.52 21.37 -27.91
CA CYS A 916 55.58 20.35 -28.37
C CYS A 916 55.75 20.03 -29.87
N TYR A 917 56.00 21.05 -30.69
CA TYR A 917 56.31 20.90 -32.12
C TYR A 917 57.61 20.12 -32.34
N SER A 918 58.68 20.45 -31.60
CA SER A 918 59.95 19.74 -31.71
C SER A 918 59.83 18.27 -31.32
N VAL A 919 59.08 17.96 -30.25
CA VAL A 919 58.87 16.60 -29.75
C VAL A 919 58.07 15.77 -30.75
N THR A 920 57.01 16.33 -31.33
CA THR A 920 56.13 15.62 -32.28
C THR A 920 56.81 15.33 -33.63
N LEU A 921 57.66 16.25 -34.11
CA LEU A 921 58.34 16.14 -35.41
C LEU A 921 59.76 15.58 -35.36
N SER A 922 60.37 15.44 -34.18
CA SER A 922 61.73 14.91 -34.00
C SER A 922 61.97 13.50 -34.57
N THR A 923 60.91 12.74 -34.86
CA THR A 923 61.02 11.41 -35.50
C THR A 923 61.13 11.46 -37.04
N HIS A 924 60.96 12.62 -37.68
CA HIS A 924 61.05 12.78 -39.14
C HIS A 924 62.17 13.77 -39.53
N ARG A 925 63.39 13.58 -39.04
CA ARG A 925 64.57 14.29 -39.60
C ARG A 925 64.95 13.70 -40.97
N GLY A 926 64.25 14.14 -42.00
CA GLY A 926 64.79 14.24 -43.36
C GLY A 926 64.94 15.72 -43.70
N ASN A 927 66.15 16.26 -43.53
CA ASN A 927 66.66 17.55 -44.03
C ASN A 927 65.64 18.66 -44.35
N LEU A 928 65.61 19.73 -43.54
CA LEU A 928 65.68 21.14 -43.98
C LEU A 928 65.60 22.12 -42.78
N GLY A 929 66.64 22.94 -42.64
CA GLY A 929 66.61 24.32 -42.11
C GLY A 929 66.06 24.60 -40.70
N LEU A 930 66.79 24.22 -39.65
CA LEU A 930 66.52 24.64 -38.26
C LEU A 930 67.49 25.75 -37.78
N ARG A 931 68.04 26.56 -38.69
CA ARG A 931 69.11 27.53 -38.37
C ARG A 931 68.70 28.99 -38.27
N ASP A 932 67.44 29.35 -38.59
CA ASP A 932 67.00 30.75 -38.63
C ASP A 932 65.87 31.08 -37.63
N ILE A 933 65.76 30.36 -36.50
CA ILE A 933 64.78 30.66 -35.43
C ILE A 933 65.50 30.81 -34.08
N TYR A 934 66.60 31.57 -34.06
CA TYR A 934 67.19 32.10 -32.83
C TYR A 934 67.61 33.55 -33.04
#